data_AF-A0A534JYQ0-F1
#
_entry.id   AF-A0A534JYQ0-F1
#
_cell.length_a   1.000
_cell.length_b   1.000
_cell.length_c   1.000
_cell.angle_alpha   90.00
_cell.angle_beta   90.00
_cell.angle_gamma   90.00
#
_symmetry.space_group_name_H-M   'P 1'
#
loop_
_entity.id
_entity.type
_entity.pdbx_description
1 polymer ?
#
loop_
_entity_poly.entity_id
_entity_poly.type
_entity_poly.pdbx_seq_one_letter_code
_entity_poly.pdbx_strand_id
1 'polypeptide(L)'
;TKKPANSAYRTLYVLRLSRDAVNTYLVATFRLRGLEASTKTIPDEILRSPRAVAFGFLSGLVDGDGSIAARRRVIHYGSVSSELIDRLQVLLHHLGFHAKRYCTRPSRQRASWVNGRQVSARRRFHYLEITGDEAGAFVEELDLTKESRRIRAATLPRPVRRLPQSSDILPYGSKVLFGELSGAHLGSGWYLDISGRKFRQGIAWPGGTKIRYSSTLDRMPLHLRQVTEWGMRSKLLNIGSPLADKLFFIDAAQLRFARVRSVRRAPSEPTYDLSINGDHNFVANGMVVHNCLGKFHPHGDLAVYDALARMVQDFSLRYPLIDGQGNWGSTEDEPAAMRYTECRLAKTAEAMLEDIEKDTVEWMDNFDGTLKEPLVLPSKFPNLIVNGSSGIAVGMATNMPPHNLNEVVDALIVLIGNPAADLVDLYNPETGPIRGPDFPTGGILYGVGGVTDAYTTGRGLVSIRAKALCEEGGRDKARIVITEIPYMVDKSALVESIALLVKSRKIEGVTDLRDESDRDGMRVVLELKRDALEDVVLNQLYHHTQMESTFGVINLALVDGKPKYLTLKEELQVYLDHRTLMVRRRTEYDLRKARERLHIVEGLITAVDHLDEVIRLIRHSRTVEEARGGLMSRYLLSEAQANAILAMTLRQLTGLARAGSESWRSSRPSCSR
;
A
#
# COMPACT_ATOMS: atom_id res chain seq x y z
N THR A 1 20.69 -45.27 32.02
CA THR A 1 21.76 -44.31 32.35
C THR A 1 21.35 -43.47 33.55
N LYS A 2 22.27 -43.28 34.50
CA LYS A 2 22.04 -42.91 35.91
C LYS A 2 21.30 -41.57 36.14
N LYS A 3 20.37 -41.60 37.11
CA LYS A 3 19.65 -40.47 37.73
C LYS A 3 20.62 -39.40 38.27
N PRO A 4 20.39 -38.09 38.04
CA PRO A 4 20.89 -37.05 38.93
C PRO A 4 19.96 -36.94 40.16
N ALA A 5 20.53 -37.07 41.36
CA ALA A 5 19.81 -37.22 42.63
C ALA A 5 19.06 -35.97 43.15
N ASN A 6 18.82 -34.94 42.32
CA ASN A 6 18.29 -33.66 42.81
C ASN A 6 17.36 -32.89 41.85
N SER A 7 16.77 -33.52 40.82
CA SER A 7 15.78 -32.83 39.97
C SER A 7 14.38 -32.94 40.54
N ALA A 8 13.91 -31.89 41.23
CA ALA A 8 12.50 -31.74 41.60
C ALA A 8 11.63 -31.78 40.32
N TYR A 9 10.78 -32.80 40.20
CA TYR A 9 9.83 -32.90 39.08
C TYR A 9 8.77 -31.81 39.23
N ARG A 10 8.51 -31.06 38.16
CA ARG A 10 7.36 -30.16 38.10
C ARG A 10 6.15 -30.95 37.63
N THR A 11 5.13 -31.07 38.48
CA THR A 11 3.82 -31.61 38.10
C THR A 11 3.12 -30.58 37.22
N LEU A 12 2.78 -30.98 35.99
CA LEU A 12 2.01 -30.16 35.05
C LEU A 12 0.55 -30.63 35.04
N TYR A 13 -0.37 -29.75 35.43
CA TYR A 13 -1.80 -29.97 35.26
C TYR A 13 -2.20 -29.51 33.85
N VAL A 14 -2.85 -30.38 33.08
CA VAL A 14 -3.26 -30.11 31.69
C VAL A 14 -4.75 -30.30 31.58
N LEU A 15 -5.44 -29.28 31.08
CA LEU A 15 -6.84 -29.39 30.69
C LEU A 15 -6.90 -29.68 29.18
N ARG A 16 -7.47 -30.82 28.79
CA ARG A 16 -7.62 -31.23 27.39
C ARG A 16 -9.09 -31.21 26.99
N LEU A 17 -9.42 -30.34 26.05
CA LEU A 17 -10.74 -30.31 25.42
C LEU A 17 -10.79 -31.38 24.31
N SER A 18 -11.59 -32.42 24.54
CA SER A 18 -11.63 -33.61 23.68
C SER A 18 -12.82 -33.64 22.72
N ARG A 19 -13.79 -32.72 22.88
CA ARG A 19 -14.96 -32.62 22.00
C ARG A 19 -14.63 -31.82 20.74
N ASP A 20 -14.77 -32.47 19.60
CA ASP A 20 -14.48 -31.87 18.29
C ASP A 20 -15.34 -30.62 18.02
N ALA A 21 -16.65 -30.67 18.32
CA ALA A 21 -17.54 -29.51 18.15
C ALA A 21 -17.08 -28.27 18.93
N VAL A 22 -16.56 -28.45 20.15
CA VAL A 22 -16.04 -27.35 20.98
C VAL A 22 -14.72 -26.83 20.42
N ASN A 23 -13.83 -27.73 19.99
CA ASN A 23 -12.57 -27.34 19.35
C ASN A 23 -12.83 -26.59 18.04
N THR A 24 -13.74 -27.08 17.20
CA THR A 24 -14.14 -26.44 15.94
C THR A 24 -14.75 -25.07 16.17
N TYR A 25 -15.64 -24.94 17.17
CA TYR A 25 -16.20 -23.65 17.58
C TYR A 25 -15.09 -22.67 18.01
N LEU A 26 -14.19 -23.07 18.91
CA LEU A 26 -13.11 -22.19 19.38
C LEU A 26 -12.13 -21.81 18.26
N VAL A 27 -11.80 -22.75 17.38
CA VAL A 27 -10.90 -22.51 16.24
C VAL A 27 -11.53 -21.55 15.23
N ALA A 28 -12.83 -21.67 14.96
CA ALA A 28 -13.55 -20.76 14.06
C ALA A 28 -13.70 -19.36 14.69
N THR A 29 -14.19 -19.29 15.93
CA THR A 29 -14.46 -18.04 16.64
C THR A 29 -13.19 -17.21 16.84
N PHE A 30 -12.08 -17.84 17.25
CA PHE A 30 -10.81 -17.15 17.47
C PHE A 30 -9.85 -17.22 16.27
N ARG A 31 -10.30 -17.72 15.12
CA ARG A 31 -9.53 -17.84 13.87
C ARG A 31 -8.16 -18.52 14.07
N LEU A 32 -8.13 -19.60 14.84
CA LEU A 32 -6.88 -20.26 15.27
C LEU A 32 -6.32 -21.28 14.27
N ARG A 33 -6.98 -21.46 13.11
CA ARG A 33 -6.59 -22.47 12.11
C ARG A 33 -5.23 -22.10 11.51
N GLY A 34 -4.26 -23.01 11.60
CA GLY A 34 -2.90 -22.80 11.08
C GLY A 34 -1.96 -22.01 11.99
N LEU A 35 -2.41 -21.56 13.17
CA LEU A 35 -1.56 -20.85 14.13
C LEU A 35 -0.83 -21.81 15.08
N GLU A 36 0.49 -21.70 15.12
CA GLU A 36 1.36 -22.38 16.09
C GLU A 36 1.95 -21.40 17.10
N ALA A 37 2.55 -21.92 18.18
CA ALA A 37 3.29 -21.10 19.14
C ALA A 37 4.39 -20.23 18.51
N SER A 38 4.99 -20.66 17.38
CA SER A 38 6.00 -19.88 16.64
C SER A 38 5.43 -18.82 15.71
N THR A 39 4.16 -18.90 15.35
CA THR A 39 3.50 -17.95 14.44
C THR A 39 2.64 -16.94 15.19
N LYS A 40 2.60 -17.00 16.53
CA LYS A 40 1.94 -15.99 17.37
C LYS A 40 2.47 -14.59 17.03
N THR A 41 1.57 -13.63 17.00
CA THR A 41 1.87 -12.22 16.76
C THR A 41 0.92 -11.34 17.57
N ILE A 42 1.25 -10.06 17.73
CA ILE A 42 0.31 -9.05 18.24
C ILE A 42 -0.53 -8.58 17.04
N PRO A 43 -1.86 -8.52 17.12
CA PRO A 43 -2.68 -7.93 16.05
C PRO A 43 -2.37 -6.44 15.84
N ASP A 44 -2.47 -5.95 14.60
CA ASP A 44 -2.19 -4.55 14.26
C ASP A 44 -3.13 -3.57 14.96
N GLU A 45 -4.36 -4.02 15.21
CA GLU A 45 -5.39 -3.29 15.94
C GLU A 45 -4.89 -2.90 17.33
N ILE A 46 -4.18 -3.80 18.03
CA ILE A 46 -3.60 -3.52 19.36
C ILE A 46 -2.47 -2.49 19.27
N LEU A 47 -1.67 -2.53 18.21
CA LEU A 47 -0.56 -1.58 18.02
C LEU A 47 -1.06 -0.15 17.76
N ARG A 48 -2.25 0.00 17.17
CA ARG A 48 -2.89 1.30 16.87
C ARG A 48 -3.94 1.70 17.91
N SER A 49 -4.17 0.86 18.91
CA SER A 49 -5.21 1.09 19.90
C SER A 49 -4.85 2.21 20.88
N PRO A 50 -5.85 2.88 21.48
CA PRO A 50 -5.61 3.83 22.56
C PRO A 50 -4.80 3.22 23.71
N ARG A 51 -4.05 4.07 24.43
CA ARG A 51 -3.14 3.67 25.53
C ARG A 51 -3.81 2.71 26.52
N ALA A 52 -5.06 2.95 26.91
CA ALA A 52 -5.81 2.10 27.84
C ALA A 52 -6.01 0.66 27.34
N VAL A 53 -6.32 0.48 26.06
CA VAL A 53 -6.53 -0.85 25.44
C VAL A 53 -5.20 -1.60 25.34
N ALA A 54 -4.13 -0.90 24.93
CA ALA A 54 -2.80 -1.47 24.86
C ALA A 54 -2.31 -1.96 26.24
N PHE A 55 -2.55 -1.18 27.30
CA PHE A 55 -2.23 -1.62 28.67
C PHE A 55 -3.12 -2.75 29.17
N GLY A 56 -4.41 -2.78 28.85
CA GLY A 56 -5.28 -3.92 29.15
C GLY A 56 -4.73 -5.22 28.54
N PHE A 57 -4.27 -5.18 27.30
CA PHE A 57 -3.60 -6.29 26.65
C PHE A 57 -2.30 -6.68 27.36
N LEU A 58 -1.43 -5.70 27.69
CA LEU A 58 -0.16 -5.95 28.38
C LEU A 58 -0.35 -6.51 29.78
N SER A 59 -1.33 -6.02 30.54
CA SER A 59 -1.73 -6.55 31.85
C SER A 59 -2.11 -8.02 31.75
N GLY A 60 -3.01 -8.36 30.81
CA GLY A 60 -3.41 -9.74 30.57
C GLY A 60 -2.24 -10.63 30.15
N LEU A 61 -1.32 -10.10 29.34
CA LEU A 61 -0.12 -10.81 28.90
C LEU A 61 0.83 -11.10 30.06
N VAL A 62 1.06 -10.13 30.95
CA VAL A 62 1.91 -10.27 32.14
C VAL A 62 1.30 -11.23 33.16
N ASP A 63 -0.02 -11.16 33.36
CA ASP A 63 -0.74 -12.08 34.24
C ASP A 63 -0.77 -13.51 33.71
N GLY A 64 -0.99 -13.68 32.41
CA GLY A 64 -1.04 -14.96 31.73
C GLY A 64 0.33 -15.62 31.65
N ASP A 65 1.12 -15.18 30.67
CA ASP A 65 2.35 -15.85 30.20
C ASP A 65 3.64 -15.11 30.65
N GLY A 66 3.54 -13.87 31.09
CA GLY A 66 4.68 -13.07 31.57
C GLY A 66 5.13 -13.45 32.98
N SER A 67 6.21 -12.84 33.46
CA SER A 67 6.65 -13.04 34.83
C SER A 67 7.46 -11.90 35.44
N ILE A 68 7.10 -11.59 36.69
CA ILE A 68 7.74 -10.59 37.54
C ILE A 68 8.74 -11.29 38.48
N ALA A 69 10.01 -10.88 38.40
CA ALA A 69 11.11 -11.41 39.19
C ALA A 69 11.60 -10.39 40.22
N ALA A 70 11.15 -10.53 41.47
CA ALA A 70 11.48 -9.64 42.59
C ALA A 70 13.00 -9.44 42.80
N ARG A 71 13.78 -10.53 42.89
CA ARG A 71 15.24 -10.46 43.13
C ARG A 71 16.02 -9.78 42.01
N ARG A 72 15.60 -9.96 40.76
CA ARG A 72 16.26 -9.34 39.60
C ARG A 72 15.72 -7.95 39.29
N ARG A 73 14.57 -7.57 39.88
CA ARG A 73 13.81 -6.35 39.58
C ARG A 73 13.49 -6.23 38.09
N VAL A 74 12.90 -7.29 37.54
CA VAL A 74 12.61 -7.42 36.09
C VAL A 74 11.20 -7.94 35.84
N ILE A 75 10.53 -7.36 34.86
CA ILE A 75 9.38 -7.98 34.19
C ILE A 75 9.92 -8.64 32.92
N HIS A 76 9.69 -9.96 32.80
CA HIS A 76 10.10 -10.72 31.65
C HIS A 76 8.92 -11.37 30.95
N TYR A 77 8.99 -11.42 29.63
CA TYR A 77 8.11 -12.20 28.78
C TYR A 77 8.98 -13.02 27.83
N GLY A 78 8.56 -14.23 27.47
CA GLY A 78 9.30 -14.97 26.46
C GLY A 78 8.45 -15.94 25.66
N SER A 79 8.86 -16.15 24.42
CA SER A 79 8.13 -16.92 23.42
C SER A 79 9.08 -17.59 22.44
N VAL A 80 8.59 -18.63 21.77
CA VAL A 80 9.26 -19.22 20.60
C VAL A 80 9.00 -18.43 19.31
N SER A 81 7.98 -17.55 19.30
CA SER A 81 7.74 -16.62 18.20
C SER A 81 8.68 -15.41 18.35
N SER A 82 9.54 -15.20 17.35
CA SER A 82 10.34 -13.98 17.27
C SER A 82 9.48 -12.76 16.99
N GLU A 83 8.50 -12.91 16.11
CA GLU A 83 7.59 -11.84 15.66
C GLU A 83 6.78 -11.26 16.81
N LEU A 84 6.24 -12.12 17.69
CA LEU A 84 5.53 -11.68 18.89
C LEU A 84 6.41 -10.81 19.78
N ILE A 85 7.66 -11.22 20.00
CA ILE A 85 8.61 -10.49 20.85
C ILE A 85 9.01 -9.16 20.21
N ASP A 86 9.20 -9.16 18.89
CA ASP A 86 9.56 -7.95 18.14
C ASP A 86 8.40 -6.94 18.18
N ARG A 87 7.17 -7.36 17.92
CA ARG A 87 5.98 -6.50 18.05
C ARG A 87 5.70 -6.04 19.47
N LEU A 88 5.93 -6.89 20.48
CA LEU A 88 5.80 -6.51 21.88
C LEU A 88 6.83 -5.45 22.27
N GLN A 89 8.05 -5.56 21.76
CA GLN A 89 9.08 -4.54 21.96
C GLN A 89 8.69 -3.20 21.33
N VAL A 90 8.16 -3.23 20.10
CA VAL A 90 7.66 -2.03 19.42
C VAL A 90 6.52 -1.40 20.21
N LEU A 91 5.54 -2.17 20.66
CA LEU A 91 4.42 -1.69 21.46
C LEU A 91 4.90 -1.01 22.76
N LEU A 92 5.82 -1.65 23.49
CA LEU A 92 6.37 -1.08 24.72
C LEU A 92 7.14 0.22 24.45
N HIS A 93 7.96 0.25 23.40
CA HIS A 93 8.69 1.46 23.01
C HIS A 93 7.75 2.60 22.62
N HIS A 94 6.68 2.29 21.87
CA HIS A 94 5.64 3.24 21.51
C HIS A 94 4.93 3.83 22.75
N LEU A 95 4.70 3.00 23.76
CA LEU A 95 4.11 3.42 25.04
C LEU A 95 5.10 4.13 25.98
N GLY A 96 6.38 4.24 25.60
CA GLY A 96 7.42 4.92 26.35
C GLY A 96 8.17 4.05 27.37
N PHE A 97 8.11 2.71 27.23
CA PHE A 97 8.84 1.76 28.07
C PHE A 97 9.89 1.01 27.26
N HIS A 98 11.16 1.19 27.58
CA HIS A 98 12.24 0.50 26.92
C HIS A 98 12.36 -0.94 27.38
N ALA A 99 12.34 -1.87 26.42
CA ALA A 99 12.42 -3.29 26.68
C ALA A 99 13.61 -3.91 25.95
N LYS A 100 14.40 -4.72 26.67
CA LYS A 100 15.57 -5.40 26.10
C LYS A 100 15.19 -6.77 25.58
N ARG A 101 15.44 -7.00 24.29
CA ARG A 101 15.33 -8.31 23.66
C ARG A 101 16.62 -9.12 23.77
N TYR A 102 16.51 -10.42 24.05
CA TYR A 102 17.59 -11.37 23.84
C TYR A 102 17.05 -12.74 23.43
N CYS A 103 17.93 -13.61 22.94
CA CYS A 103 17.60 -14.96 22.52
C CYS A 103 18.54 -15.95 23.19
N THR A 104 18.00 -17.07 23.65
CA THR A 104 18.80 -18.18 24.17
C THR A 104 18.69 -19.38 23.23
N ARG A 105 19.81 -20.09 23.06
CA ARG A 105 19.81 -21.40 22.41
C ARG A 105 19.50 -22.46 23.48
N PRO A 106 18.68 -23.48 23.16
CA PRO A 106 18.43 -24.57 24.08
C PRO A 106 19.75 -25.28 24.41
N SER A 107 20.13 -25.27 25.69
CA SER A 107 21.33 -25.95 26.17
C SER A 107 21.11 -27.47 26.13
N ARG A 108 22.00 -28.20 25.44
CA ARG A 108 22.03 -29.68 25.49
C ARG A 108 22.50 -30.24 26.84
N GLN A 109 23.06 -29.42 27.71
CA GLN A 109 23.71 -29.86 28.96
C GLN A 109 22.78 -29.86 30.19
N ARG A 110 21.60 -29.24 30.14
CA ARG A 110 20.61 -29.27 31.24
C ARG A 110 19.29 -29.85 30.73
N ALA A 111 19.09 -31.14 30.98
CA ALA A 111 17.83 -31.83 30.70
C ALA A 111 16.75 -31.37 31.71
N SER A 112 15.66 -30.78 31.22
CA SER A 112 14.47 -30.50 32.02
C SER A 112 13.58 -31.75 32.05
N TRP A 113 13.00 -32.07 33.21
CA TRP A 113 12.14 -33.25 33.38
C TRP A 113 10.75 -32.82 33.83
N VAL A 114 9.71 -33.29 33.14
CA VAL A 114 8.29 -33.04 33.48
C VAL A 114 7.59 -34.38 33.50
N ASN A 115 6.90 -34.71 34.60
CA ASN A 115 6.21 -36.00 34.80
C ASN A 115 7.09 -37.23 34.43
N GLY A 116 8.37 -37.22 34.83
CA GLY A 116 9.31 -38.32 34.54
C GLY A 116 9.83 -38.40 33.10
N ARG A 117 9.41 -37.51 32.19
CA ARG A 117 9.90 -37.45 30.80
C ARG A 117 10.92 -36.33 30.62
N GLN A 118 12.00 -36.63 29.91
CA GLN A 118 12.98 -35.62 29.50
C GLN A 118 12.38 -34.72 28.41
N VAL A 119 12.33 -33.42 28.69
CA VAL A 119 11.84 -32.40 27.77
C VAL A 119 13.03 -31.74 27.09
N SER A 120 13.21 -32.01 25.80
CA SER A 120 14.21 -31.35 24.96
C SER A 120 13.61 -30.11 24.28
N ALA A 121 14.13 -28.92 24.56
CA ALA A 121 13.72 -27.70 23.85
C ALA A 121 14.28 -27.71 22.41
N ARG A 122 13.40 -27.83 21.41
CA ARG A 122 13.77 -27.94 19.97
C ARG A 122 13.91 -26.59 19.27
N ARG A 123 13.29 -25.52 19.79
CA ARG A 123 13.23 -24.19 19.18
C ARG A 123 14.00 -23.17 20.02
N ARG A 124 14.48 -22.10 19.39
CA ARG A 124 15.07 -20.96 20.09
C ARG A 124 13.98 -20.25 20.91
N PHE A 125 14.35 -19.70 22.05
CA PHE A 125 13.44 -18.93 22.87
C PHE A 125 13.90 -17.47 22.90
N HIS A 126 12.97 -16.59 22.58
CA HIS A 126 13.14 -15.15 22.54
C HIS A 126 12.55 -14.56 23.80
N TYR A 127 13.28 -13.66 24.44
CA TYR A 127 12.89 -13.02 25.69
C TYR A 127 12.87 -11.51 25.50
N LEU A 128 11.97 -10.89 26.25
CA LEU A 128 11.83 -9.47 26.42
C LEU A 128 11.90 -9.15 27.91
N GLU A 129 12.76 -8.21 28.30
CA GLU A 129 12.95 -7.81 29.70
C GLU A 129 12.85 -6.30 29.87
N ILE A 130 12.04 -5.88 30.84
CA ILE A 130 11.97 -4.50 31.35
C ILE A 130 12.58 -4.52 32.76
N THR A 131 13.54 -3.64 33.03
CA THR A 131 14.41 -3.75 34.21
C THR A 131 14.45 -2.49 35.06
N GLY A 132 14.67 -2.63 36.37
CA GLY A 132 14.94 -1.50 37.27
C GLY A 132 13.73 -0.58 37.45
N ASP A 133 13.98 0.73 37.49
CA ASP A 133 12.95 1.75 37.72
C ASP A 133 11.87 1.77 36.62
N GLU A 134 12.23 1.37 35.40
CA GLU A 134 11.30 1.29 34.28
C GLU A 134 10.33 0.12 34.42
N ALA A 135 10.76 -0.97 35.05
CA ALA A 135 9.85 -2.06 35.44
C ALA A 135 8.86 -1.58 36.50
N GLY A 136 9.29 -0.71 37.42
CA GLY A 136 8.43 -0.07 38.40
C GLY A 136 7.40 0.86 37.77
N ALA A 137 7.86 1.77 36.91
CA ALA A 137 6.99 2.68 36.15
C ALA A 137 5.99 1.92 35.28
N PHE A 138 6.43 0.82 34.66
CA PHE A 138 5.55 -0.03 33.85
C PHE A 138 4.46 -0.69 34.70
N VAL A 139 4.80 -1.20 35.89
CA VAL A 139 3.82 -1.80 36.80
C VAL A 139 2.75 -0.83 37.27
N GLU A 140 3.06 0.45 37.44
CA GLU A 140 2.07 1.46 37.86
C GLU A 140 0.94 1.62 36.85
N GLU A 141 1.17 1.26 35.59
CA GLU A 141 0.20 1.32 34.50
C GLU A 141 -0.50 -0.03 34.24
N LEU A 142 -0.06 -1.11 34.93
CA LEU A 142 -0.64 -2.44 34.77
C LEU A 142 -1.72 -2.72 35.81
N ASP A 143 -2.93 -3.00 35.34
CA ASP A 143 -3.99 -3.60 36.12
C ASP A 143 -3.83 -5.14 36.24
N LEU A 144 -3.07 -5.58 37.24
CA LEU A 144 -2.79 -7.00 37.49
C LEU A 144 -3.86 -7.65 38.37
N THR A 145 -4.54 -8.65 37.84
CA THR A 145 -5.61 -9.40 38.52
C THR A 145 -5.06 -10.48 39.47
N LYS A 146 -3.93 -11.12 39.12
CA LYS A 146 -3.38 -12.21 39.94
C LYS A 146 -2.69 -11.68 41.19
N GLU A 147 -3.17 -12.09 42.36
CA GLU A 147 -2.62 -11.69 43.68
C GLU A 147 -1.11 -11.95 43.80
N SER A 148 -0.64 -13.12 43.38
CA SER A 148 0.80 -13.44 43.38
C SER A 148 1.66 -12.52 42.49
N ARG A 149 1.07 -11.95 41.43
CA ARG A 149 1.74 -10.98 40.55
C ARG A 149 1.74 -9.60 41.19
N ARG A 150 0.63 -9.16 41.78
CA ARG A 150 0.53 -7.91 42.56
C ARG A 150 1.54 -7.85 43.70
N ILE A 151 1.66 -8.92 44.48
CA ILE A 151 2.64 -8.99 45.58
C ILE A 151 4.08 -8.84 45.06
N ARG A 152 4.40 -9.49 43.94
CA ARG A 152 5.75 -9.38 43.33
C ARG A 152 5.97 -8.01 42.68
N ALA A 153 4.96 -7.44 42.04
CA ALA A 153 4.97 -6.10 41.48
C ALA A 153 5.25 -5.04 42.56
N ALA A 154 4.66 -5.17 43.75
CA ALA A 154 4.90 -4.28 44.88
C ALA A 154 6.35 -4.27 45.39
N THR A 155 7.15 -5.30 45.05
CA THR A 155 8.59 -5.34 45.38
C THR A 155 9.49 -4.60 44.39
N LEU A 156 8.94 -4.16 43.24
CA LEU A 156 9.69 -3.36 42.29
C LEU A 156 9.83 -1.92 42.79
N PRO A 157 10.97 -1.26 42.52
CA PRO A 157 11.18 0.11 42.95
C PRO A 157 10.15 1.02 42.27
N ARG A 158 9.35 1.76 43.06
CA ARG A 158 8.57 2.86 42.49
C ARG A 158 9.51 3.99 42.12
N PRO A 159 9.40 4.56 40.92
CA PRO A 159 10.32 5.58 40.46
C PRO A 159 10.17 6.85 41.33
N VAL A 160 11.10 7.09 42.26
CA VAL A 160 11.18 8.37 42.99
C VAL A 160 11.75 9.46 42.08
N ARG A 161 12.66 9.09 41.17
CA ARG A 161 13.21 9.90 40.07
C ARG A 161 13.64 8.97 38.93
N ARG A 162 13.28 9.26 37.68
CA ARG A 162 13.77 8.51 36.50
C ARG A 162 15.29 8.73 36.35
N LEU A 163 16.11 7.70 36.52
CA LEU A 163 17.55 7.76 36.24
C LEU A 163 17.82 7.90 34.73
N PRO A 164 18.90 8.60 34.31
CA PRO A 164 19.24 8.75 32.90
C PRO A 164 19.58 7.40 32.24
N GLN A 165 18.99 7.11 31.08
CA GLN A 165 19.20 5.87 30.35
C GLN A 165 20.24 6.00 29.24
N SER A 166 20.79 4.87 28.77
CA SER A 166 21.71 4.85 27.63
C SER A 166 21.09 5.35 26.33
N SER A 167 19.76 5.23 26.19
CA SER A 167 18.96 5.72 25.07
C SER A 167 18.71 7.24 25.12
N ASP A 168 18.92 7.87 26.29
CA ASP A 168 18.80 9.32 26.48
C ASP A 168 20.10 10.06 26.14
N ILE A 169 21.19 9.33 25.85
CA ILE A 169 22.49 9.90 25.51
C ILE A 169 22.37 10.55 24.13
N LEU A 170 22.68 11.85 24.05
CA LEU A 170 22.77 12.57 22.80
C LEU A 170 24.01 12.10 22.04
N PRO A 171 23.86 11.50 20.83
CA PRO A 171 25.00 11.10 20.03
C PRO A 171 25.89 12.31 19.75
N TYR A 172 27.16 12.23 20.17
CA TYR A 172 28.12 13.34 20.06
C TYR A 172 27.70 14.65 20.76
N GLY A 173 26.70 14.59 21.66
CA GLY A 173 26.07 15.78 22.25
C GLY A 173 27.06 16.70 22.95
N SER A 174 27.96 16.15 23.76
CA SER A 174 29.01 16.94 24.43
C SER A 174 29.93 17.66 23.45
N LYS A 175 30.41 16.96 22.41
CA LYS A 175 31.33 17.54 21.42
C LYS A 175 30.69 18.71 20.69
N VAL A 176 29.44 18.56 20.25
CA VAL A 176 28.72 19.60 19.50
C VAL A 176 28.37 20.76 20.42
N LEU A 177 27.74 20.49 21.57
CA LEU A 177 27.26 21.52 22.48
C LEU A 177 28.40 22.33 23.10
N PHE A 178 29.43 21.68 23.63
CA PHE A 178 30.55 22.40 24.24
C PHE A 178 31.46 23.05 23.19
N GLY A 179 31.51 22.52 21.95
CA GLY A 179 32.18 23.16 20.83
C GLY A 179 31.55 24.51 20.50
N GLU A 180 30.23 24.57 20.43
CA GLU A 180 29.48 25.80 20.14
C GLU A 180 29.59 26.82 21.28
N LEU A 181 29.45 26.37 22.54
CA LEU A 181 29.65 27.23 23.70
C LEU A 181 31.10 27.71 23.87
N SER A 182 32.09 26.96 23.38
CA SER A 182 33.49 27.40 23.37
C SER A 182 33.74 28.42 22.26
N GLY A 183 33.12 28.26 21.08
CA GLY A 183 33.24 29.20 19.96
C GLY A 183 32.64 30.57 20.27
N ALA A 184 31.53 30.61 21.02
CA ALA A 184 30.87 31.85 21.43
C ALA A 184 31.49 32.53 22.68
N HIS A 185 32.54 31.95 23.28
CA HIS A 185 33.11 32.43 24.54
C HIS A 185 34.15 33.53 24.32
N LEU A 186 33.97 34.69 24.95
CA LEU A 186 34.84 35.87 24.82
C LEU A 186 36.02 35.91 25.82
N GLY A 187 36.17 34.89 26.67
CA GLY A 187 37.15 34.88 27.76
C GLY A 187 36.56 35.25 29.13
N SER A 188 37.18 34.78 30.21
CA SER A 188 36.76 35.04 31.61
C SER A 188 35.30 34.68 31.96
N GLY A 189 34.63 33.86 31.14
CA GLY A 189 33.23 33.44 31.30
C GLY A 189 32.21 34.33 30.58
N TRP A 190 32.63 35.30 29.77
CA TRP A 190 31.76 36.23 29.07
C TRP A 190 31.25 35.72 27.72
N TYR A 191 30.02 36.09 27.38
CA TYR A 191 29.29 35.79 26.14
C TYR A 191 28.55 37.04 25.65
N LEU A 192 28.18 37.07 24.37
CA LEU A 192 27.24 38.06 23.83
C LEU A 192 25.87 37.41 23.67
N ASP A 193 24.83 38.12 24.07
CA ASP A 193 23.45 37.72 23.76
C ASP A 193 23.06 38.12 22.33
N ILE A 194 21.87 37.67 21.88
CA ILE A 194 21.29 38.02 20.57
C ILE A 194 21.12 39.53 20.32
N SER A 195 21.15 40.36 21.37
CA SER A 195 21.06 41.82 21.30
C SER A 195 22.43 42.50 21.39
N GLY A 196 23.51 41.72 21.38
CA GLY A 196 24.89 42.21 21.46
C GLY A 196 25.34 42.64 22.87
N ARG A 197 24.58 42.34 23.93
CA ARG A 197 24.95 42.68 25.31
C ARG A 197 25.79 41.57 25.94
N LYS A 198 26.77 41.97 26.76
CA LYS A 198 27.61 41.01 27.48
C LYS A 198 26.85 40.37 28.64
N PHE A 199 26.87 39.04 28.72
CA PHE A 199 26.35 38.30 29.86
C PHE A 199 27.31 37.20 30.32
N ARG A 200 27.15 36.76 31.56
CA ARG A 200 27.96 35.71 32.18
C ARG A 200 27.06 34.64 32.79
N GLN A 201 27.10 33.43 32.23
CA GLN A 201 26.33 32.30 32.70
C GLN A 201 27.21 31.04 32.82
N GLY A 202 27.31 30.53 34.04
CA GLY A 202 28.00 29.27 34.32
C GLY A 202 27.09 28.07 34.12
N ILE A 203 27.68 26.92 33.79
CA ILE A 203 27.02 25.61 33.82
C ILE A 203 27.56 24.87 35.05
N ALA A 204 26.71 24.18 35.80
CA ALA A 204 27.09 23.50 37.04
C ALA A 204 26.65 22.04 37.05
N TRP A 205 27.42 21.20 37.75
CA TRP A 205 27.04 19.82 38.08
C TRP A 205 25.83 19.83 39.04
N PRO A 206 25.10 18.70 39.17
CA PRO A 206 23.99 18.58 40.13
C PRO A 206 24.36 18.93 41.58
N GLY A 207 25.64 18.83 41.96
CA GLY A 207 26.17 19.24 43.26
C GLY A 207 26.60 20.72 43.38
N GLY A 208 26.27 21.56 42.39
CA GLY A 208 26.55 23.01 42.40
C GLY A 208 27.96 23.42 41.95
N THR A 209 28.89 22.48 41.80
CA THR A 209 30.25 22.76 41.28
C THR A 209 30.21 23.20 39.82
N LYS A 210 30.86 24.30 39.46
CA LYS A 210 30.90 24.81 38.07
C LYS A 210 31.70 23.87 37.15
N ILE A 211 31.16 23.58 35.98
CA ILE A 211 31.84 22.83 34.91
C ILE A 211 32.89 23.75 34.28
N ARG A 212 34.16 23.36 34.32
CA ARG A 212 35.27 24.06 33.65
C ARG A 212 35.60 23.33 32.35
N TYR A 213 35.84 24.07 31.27
CA TYR A 213 36.29 23.48 30.00
C TYR A 213 37.61 22.71 30.21
N SER A 214 37.57 21.41 29.95
CA SER A 214 38.69 20.46 30.03
C SER A 214 38.79 19.70 28.72
N SER A 215 39.95 19.11 28.44
CA SER A 215 40.21 18.31 27.23
C SER A 215 39.40 16.99 27.17
N THR A 216 38.64 16.67 28.20
CA THR A 216 37.87 15.42 28.32
C THR A 216 36.35 15.63 28.23
N LEU A 217 35.89 16.88 28.22
CA LEU A 217 34.46 17.23 28.20
C LEU A 217 33.77 16.83 26.91
N ASP A 218 34.50 16.84 25.79
CA ASP A 218 34.02 16.42 24.47
C ASP A 218 33.60 14.94 24.39
N ARG A 219 34.18 14.09 25.26
CA ARG A 219 33.97 12.63 25.31
C ARG A 219 32.97 12.20 26.38
N MET A 220 32.47 13.13 27.18
CA MET A 220 31.51 12.81 28.22
C MET A 220 30.16 12.41 27.61
N PRO A 221 29.48 11.35 28.10
CA PRO A 221 28.10 11.09 27.71
C PRO A 221 27.19 12.19 28.26
N LEU A 222 26.53 12.94 27.36
CA LEU A 222 25.57 13.97 27.73
C LEU A 222 24.16 13.47 27.45
N HIS A 223 23.34 13.42 28.49
CA HIS A 223 21.94 13.04 28.38
C HIS A 223 21.08 14.26 28.06
N LEU A 224 20.00 14.07 27.29
CA LEU A 224 19.11 15.15 26.87
C LEU A 224 18.60 16.02 28.04
N ARG A 225 18.24 15.38 29.15
CA ARG A 225 17.76 16.08 30.36
C ARG A 225 18.85 16.92 31.04
N GLN A 226 20.12 16.51 30.96
CA GLN A 226 21.25 17.26 31.53
C GLN A 226 21.45 18.60 30.81
N VAL A 227 21.14 18.65 29.50
CA VAL A 227 21.18 19.91 28.71
C VAL A 227 20.22 20.94 29.31
N THR A 228 19.01 20.50 29.68
CA THR A 228 17.99 21.37 30.25
C THR A 228 18.28 21.69 31.73
N GLU A 229 18.59 20.69 32.54
CA GLU A 229 18.79 20.84 34.00
C GLU A 229 20.07 21.59 34.38
N TRP A 230 21.15 21.46 33.60
CA TRP A 230 22.43 22.10 33.93
C TRP A 230 22.52 23.54 33.38
N GLY A 231 21.43 24.08 32.82
CA GLY A 231 21.36 25.43 32.30
C GLY A 231 22.07 25.63 30.95
N MET A 232 22.36 24.54 30.23
CA MET A 232 23.00 24.62 28.91
C MET A 232 22.03 25.16 27.86
N ARG A 233 20.76 24.72 27.92
CA ARG A 233 19.72 25.15 26.98
C ARG A 233 19.47 26.66 27.02
N SER A 234 19.29 27.25 28.20
CA SER A 234 19.08 28.70 28.32
C SER A 234 20.30 29.49 27.84
N LYS A 235 21.50 28.95 28.07
CA LYS A 235 22.73 29.56 27.57
C LYS A 235 22.83 29.52 26.04
N LEU A 236 22.44 28.41 25.40
CA LEU A 236 22.38 28.29 23.94
C LEU A 236 21.34 29.25 23.32
N LEU A 237 20.17 29.39 23.95
CA LEU A 237 19.15 30.36 23.54
C LEU A 237 19.68 31.80 23.60
N ASN A 238 20.36 32.16 24.70
CA ASN A 238 20.88 33.51 24.88
C ASN A 238 21.90 33.89 23.81
N ILE A 239 22.76 32.96 23.37
CA ILE A 239 23.75 33.21 22.31
C ILE A 239 23.16 33.07 20.88
N GLY A 240 21.86 32.79 20.74
CA GLY A 240 21.21 32.63 19.44
C GLY A 240 21.62 31.36 18.68
N SER A 241 22.00 30.30 19.39
CA SER A 241 22.44 29.04 18.77
C SER A 241 21.26 28.29 18.13
N PRO A 242 21.33 27.91 16.83
CA PRO A 242 20.35 27.03 16.19
C PRO A 242 20.27 25.62 16.81
N LEU A 243 21.27 25.23 17.61
CA LEU A 243 21.26 23.96 18.34
C LEU A 243 20.21 23.96 19.45
N ALA A 244 19.84 25.12 20.00
CA ALA A 244 18.82 25.24 21.02
C ALA A 244 17.46 24.70 20.53
N ASP A 245 17.06 25.07 19.30
CA ASP A 245 15.80 24.64 18.70
C ASP A 245 15.81 23.15 18.36
N LYS A 246 16.94 22.64 17.86
CA LYS A 246 17.13 21.21 17.60
C LYS A 246 17.01 20.38 18.88
N LEU A 247 17.65 20.83 19.97
CA LEU A 247 17.57 20.18 21.27
C LEU A 247 16.17 20.28 21.87
N PHE A 248 15.46 21.40 21.66
CA PHE A 248 14.06 21.53 22.05
C PHE A 248 13.17 20.55 21.30
N PHE A 249 13.33 20.41 19.98
CA PHE A 249 12.58 19.44 19.19
C PHE A 249 12.83 18.01 19.66
N ILE A 250 14.10 17.63 19.88
CA ILE A 250 14.46 16.30 20.38
C ILE A 250 13.80 16.01 21.74
N ASP A 251 13.74 17.00 22.64
CA ASP A 251 13.10 16.89 23.96
C ASP A 251 11.57 16.86 23.87
N ALA A 252 10.97 17.77 23.10
CA ALA A 252 9.52 17.88 22.91
C ALA A 252 8.93 16.67 22.19
N ALA A 253 9.63 16.15 21.18
CA ALA A 253 9.23 14.93 20.46
C ALA A 253 9.66 13.65 21.20
N GLN A 254 10.26 13.76 22.39
CA GLN A 254 10.76 12.64 23.20
C GLN A 254 11.62 11.64 22.41
N LEU A 255 12.46 12.14 21.50
CA LEU A 255 13.32 11.28 20.68
C LEU A 255 14.34 10.55 21.55
N ARG A 256 14.66 9.32 21.14
CA ARG A 256 15.62 8.43 21.81
C ARG A 256 16.59 7.86 20.79
N PHE A 257 17.83 7.64 21.21
CA PHE A 257 18.90 7.22 20.30
C PHE A 257 19.38 5.81 20.66
N ALA A 258 19.49 4.95 19.65
CA ALA A 258 20.07 3.62 19.78
C ALA A 258 21.33 3.52 18.91
N ARG A 259 22.40 2.90 19.45
CA ARG A 259 23.63 2.69 18.69
C ARG A 259 23.43 1.54 17.69
N VAL A 260 23.68 1.82 16.41
CA VAL A 260 23.70 0.80 15.37
C VAL A 260 24.81 -0.21 15.67
N ARG A 261 24.46 -1.50 15.79
CA ARG A 261 25.40 -2.58 16.13
C ARG A 261 26.09 -3.18 14.91
N SER A 262 25.36 -3.32 13.80
CA SER A 262 25.89 -3.85 12.54
C SER A 262 24.98 -3.45 11.39
N VAL A 263 25.56 -3.12 10.25
CA VAL A 263 24.85 -2.94 8.98
C VAL A 263 25.09 -4.18 8.14
N ARG A 264 24.06 -4.71 7.47
CA ARG A 264 24.16 -5.85 6.57
C ARG A 264 23.60 -5.46 5.20
N ARG A 265 24.27 -5.90 4.13
CA ARG A 265 23.76 -5.73 2.77
C ARG A 265 22.57 -6.68 2.58
N ALA A 266 21.39 -6.12 2.34
CA ALA A 266 20.21 -6.90 1.96
C ALA A 266 20.28 -7.26 0.46
N PRO A 267 19.66 -8.36 0.02
CA PRO A 267 19.43 -8.62 -1.41
C PRO A 267 18.62 -7.47 -2.04
N SER A 268 18.75 -7.26 -3.36
CA SER A 268 17.92 -6.27 -4.05
C SER A 268 16.47 -6.75 -4.01
N GLU A 269 15.64 -6.06 -3.24
CA GLU A 269 14.20 -6.26 -3.24
C GLU A 269 13.57 -5.19 -4.16
N PRO A 270 12.59 -5.55 -4.99
CA PRO A 270 11.77 -4.55 -5.66
C PRO A 270 11.16 -3.66 -4.57
N THR A 271 11.63 -2.41 -4.51
CA THR A 271 11.15 -1.45 -3.53
C THR A 271 10.13 -0.61 -4.27
N TYR A 272 8.85 -0.84 -4.01
CA TYR A 272 7.81 0.08 -4.42
C TYR A 272 7.90 1.29 -3.49
N ASP A 273 7.95 2.52 -4.03
CA ASP A 273 8.00 3.76 -3.24
C ASP A 273 6.89 3.82 -2.17
N LEU A 274 5.77 3.14 -2.45
CA LEU A 274 4.72 2.81 -1.50
C LEU A 274 4.48 1.31 -1.54
N SER A 275 4.82 0.64 -0.43
CA SER A 275 4.43 -0.75 -0.19
C SER A 275 3.38 -0.76 0.91
N ILE A 276 2.12 -0.96 0.53
CA ILE A 276 1.00 -1.02 1.46
C ILE A 276 0.53 -2.47 1.54
N ASN A 277 0.64 -3.07 2.73
CA ASN A 277 0.23 -4.45 2.96
C ASN A 277 -1.29 -4.60 2.93
N GLY A 278 -1.79 -5.67 2.30
CA GLY A 278 -3.21 -6.04 2.24
C GLY A 278 -3.86 -5.69 0.91
N ASP A 279 -5.20 -5.68 0.87
CA ASP A 279 -5.95 -5.11 -0.25
C ASP A 279 -5.63 -3.61 -0.35
N HIS A 280 -5.37 -3.12 -1.56
CA HIS A 280 -4.94 -1.76 -1.90
C HIS A 280 -5.52 -0.69 -0.93
N ASN A 281 -4.76 -0.22 0.05
CA ASN A 281 -5.25 0.88 0.90
C ASN A 281 -5.18 2.20 0.12
N PHE A 282 -6.08 3.12 0.47
CA PHE A 282 -6.08 4.48 -0.08
C PHE A 282 -4.78 5.22 0.28
N VAL A 283 -4.31 6.03 -0.67
CA VAL A 283 -3.09 6.82 -0.59
C VAL A 283 -3.43 8.30 -0.73
N ALA A 284 -2.89 9.14 0.14
CA ALA A 284 -3.07 10.58 0.06
C ALA A 284 -2.58 11.13 -1.30
N ASN A 285 -3.44 11.85 -2.00
CA ASN A 285 -3.17 12.29 -3.39
C ASN A 285 -2.03 13.27 -3.52
N GLY A 286 -1.79 14.11 -2.50
CA GLY A 286 -0.62 14.98 -2.47
C GLY A 286 0.70 14.23 -2.69
N MET A 287 0.77 12.95 -2.33
CA MET A 287 1.92 12.09 -2.60
C MET A 287 1.91 11.48 -4.01
N VAL A 288 0.74 11.07 -4.51
CA VAL A 288 0.58 10.51 -5.87
C VAL A 288 0.94 11.55 -6.92
N VAL A 289 0.37 12.75 -6.82
CA VAL A 289 0.63 13.88 -7.72
C VAL A 289 2.11 14.27 -7.64
N HIS A 290 2.65 14.43 -6.44
CA HIS A 290 4.06 14.76 -6.24
C HIS A 290 5.01 13.76 -6.92
N ASN A 291 4.76 12.45 -6.73
CA ASN A 291 5.60 11.41 -7.33
C ASN A 291 5.45 11.33 -8.85
N CYS A 292 4.25 11.56 -9.39
CA CYS A 292 4.01 11.62 -10.82
C CYS A 292 4.85 12.75 -11.45
N LEU A 293 4.77 13.95 -10.87
CA LEU A 293 5.48 15.12 -11.36
C LEU A 293 7.00 14.95 -11.28
N GLY A 294 7.49 14.52 -10.13
CA GLY A 294 8.93 14.41 -9.88
C GLY A 294 9.62 13.30 -10.67
N LYS A 295 8.87 12.37 -11.27
CA LYS A 295 9.43 11.17 -11.91
C LYS A 295 9.07 11.02 -13.39
N PHE A 296 7.83 11.36 -13.78
CA PHE A 296 7.31 10.99 -15.10
C PHE A 296 6.66 12.17 -15.85
N HIS A 297 6.03 13.12 -15.17
CA HIS A 297 5.20 14.13 -15.83
C HIS A 297 5.63 15.58 -15.50
N PRO A 298 6.52 16.21 -16.29
CA PRO A 298 7.12 17.52 -15.98
C PRO A 298 6.18 18.72 -16.27
N HIS A 299 4.98 18.71 -15.70
CA HIS A 299 3.94 19.74 -15.89
C HIS A 299 3.37 20.24 -14.56
N GLY A 300 2.28 21.03 -14.60
CA GLY A 300 1.61 21.53 -13.40
C GLY A 300 0.90 20.42 -12.62
N ASP A 301 0.85 20.56 -11.30
CA ASP A 301 0.17 19.62 -10.39
C ASP A 301 -1.34 19.53 -10.64
N LEU A 302 -1.96 20.67 -10.95
CA LEU A 302 -3.39 20.75 -11.26
C LEU A 302 -3.78 19.84 -12.44
N ALA A 303 -2.98 19.80 -13.51
CA ALA A 303 -3.28 18.97 -14.68
C ALA A 303 -3.30 17.47 -14.32
N VAL A 304 -2.38 17.03 -13.47
CA VAL A 304 -2.34 15.64 -12.98
C VAL A 304 -3.52 15.35 -12.07
N TYR A 305 -3.84 16.28 -11.16
CA TYR A 305 -4.94 16.09 -10.21
C TYR A 305 -6.32 16.09 -10.88
N ASP A 306 -6.55 16.97 -11.85
CA ASP A 306 -7.81 17.01 -12.60
C ASP A 306 -7.99 15.76 -13.44
N ALA A 307 -6.93 15.27 -14.09
CA ALA A 307 -6.95 14.00 -14.79
C ALA A 307 -7.26 12.82 -13.84
N LEU A 308 -6.66 12.83 -12.64
CA LEU A 308 -6.93 11.84 -11.61
C LEU A 308 -8.39 11.88 -11.13
N ALA A 309 -8.94 13.07 -10.91
CA ALA A 309 -10.32 13.25 -10.50
C ALA A 309 -11.32 12.72 -11.54
N ARG A 310 -11.07 13.01 -12.83
CA ARG A 310 -11.88 12.46 -13.92
C ARG A 310 -11.85 10.93 -13.96
N MET A 311 -10.73 10.31 -13.58
CA MET A 311 -10.61 8.85 -13.54
C MET A 311 -11.34 8.19 -12.35
N VAL A 312 -11.75 8.98 -11.35
CA VAL A 312 -12.57 8.55 -10.20
C VAL A 312 -14.07 8.71 -10.49
N GLN A 313 -14.45 9.78 -11.16
CA GLN A 313 -15.84 10.17 -11.39
C GLN A 313 -16.57 9.19 -12.32
N ASP A 314 -17.61 8.55 -11.82
CA ASP A 314 -18.45 7.58 -12.53
C ASP A 314 -19.37 8.20 -13.57
N PHE A 315 -19.67 9.50 -13.46
CA PHE A 315 -20.35 10.29 -14.49
C PHE A 315 -19.39 10.74 -15.62
N SER A 316 -18.08 10.71 -15.39
CA SER A 316 -17.05 11.08 -16.37
C SER A 316 -16.59 9.87 -17.18
N LEU A 317 -16.15 8.80 -16.51
CA LEU A 317 -15.73 7.55 -17.14
C LEU A 317 -16.78 6.46 -16.93
N ARG A 318 -17.11 5.72 -17.99
CA ARG A 318 -18.04 4.59 -17.93
C ARG A 318 -17.59 3.50 -16.95
N TYR A 319 -16.28 3.27 -16.89
CA TYR A 319 -15.62 2.37 -15.97
C TYR A 319 -14.44 3.10 -15.31
N PRO A 320 -14.64 3.70 -14.12
CA PRO A 320 -13.60 4.40 -13.38
C PRO A 320 -12.32 3.56 -13.25
N LEU A 321 -11.17 4.21 -13.42
CA LEU A 321 -9.85 3.57 -13.33
C LEU A 321 -9.23 3.74 -11.94
N ILE A 322 -9.74 4.70 -11.17
CA ILE A 322 -9.25 5.04 -9.85
C ILE A 322 -10.44 4.96 -8.89
N ASP A 323 -10.22 4.33 -7.73
CA ASP A 323 -11.15 4.37 -6.62
C ASP A 323 -10.73 5.52 -5.70
N GLY A 324 -11.69 6.36 -5.32
CA GLY A 324 -11.45 7.62 -4.62
C GLY A 324 -12.20 7.71 -3.29
N GLN A 325 -11.51 8.16 -2.24
CA GLN A 325 -12.08 8.50 -0.95
C GLN A 325 -11.98 10.01 -0.70
N GLY A 326 -13.07 10.60 -0.21
CA GLY A 326 -13.22 12.06 -0.03
C GLY A 326 -14.18 12.66 -1.06
N ASN A 327 -14.21 13.99 -1.14
CA ASN A 327 -15.01 14.69 -2.16
C ASN A 327 -14.23 14.77 -3.48
N TRP A 328 -14.65 13.99 -4.47
CA TRP A 328 -14.07 13.93 -5.81
C TRP A 328 -14.85 14.74 -6.85
N GLY A 329 -15.69 15.65 -6.36
CA GLY A 329 -16.59 16.43 -7.18
C GLY A 329 -17.89 15.68 -7.46
N SER A 330 -18.83 16.42 -8.01
CA SER A 330 -20.11 15.93 -8.49
C SER A 330 -20.26 16.38 -9.95
N THR A 331 -21.44 16.16 -10.53
CA THR A 331 -21.78 16.80 -11.82
C THR A 331 -21.81 18.33 -11.76
N GLU A 332 -21.75 18.93 -10.55
CA GLU A 332 -21.90 20.37 -10.32
C GLU A 332 -20.69 21.00 -9.62
N ASP A 333 -20.01 20.23 -8.76
CA ASP A 333 -18.93 20.72 -7.90
C ASP A 333 -17.57 20.17 -8.32
N GLU A 334 -16.55 21.03 -8.22
CA GLU A 334 -15.16 20.63 -8.36
C GLU A 334 -14.71 19.68 -7.24
N PRO A 335 -13.71 18.82 -7.48
CA PRO A 335 -13.11 18.00 -6.44
C PRO A 335 -12.49 18.85 -5.34
N ALA A 336 -12.51 18.36 -4.11
CA ALA A 336 -11.77 19.00 -3.03
C ALA A 336 -10.26 19.03 -3.35
N ALA A 337 -9.50 19.93 -2.74
CA ALA A 337 -8.05 20.00 -2.97
C ALA A 337 -7.36 18.65 -2.65
N MET A 338 -6.32 18.30 -3.43
CA MET A 338 -5.58 17.02 -3.36
C MET A 338 -5.02 16.61 -1.98
N ARG A 339 -4.99 17.52 -1.01
CA ARG A 339 -4.59 17.25 0.38
C ARG A 339 -5.71 16.64 1.24
N TYR A 340 -6.95 16.65 0.76
CA TYR A 340 -8.13 16.15 1.46
C TYR A 340 -8.72 14.88 0.82
N THR A 341 -8.17 14.45 -0.31
CA THR A 341 -8.62 13.29 -1.06
C THR A 341 -7.55 12.20 -1.05
N GLU A 342 -8.01 10.96 -1.05
CA GLU A 342 -7.15 9.78 -1.13
C GLU A 342 -7.61 8.89 -2.28
N CYS A 343 -6.69 8.22 -2.97
CA CYS A 343 -7.03 7.35 -4.08
C CYS A 343 -6.30 6.01 -4.03
N ARG A 344 -6.79 5.06 -4.83
CA ARG A 344 -6.10 3.81 -5.19
C ARG A 344 -6.53 3.37 -6.59
N LEU A 345 -5.83 2.39 -7.16
CA LEU A 345 -6.27 1.80 -8.42
C LEU A 345 -7.62 1.09 -8.23
N ALA A 346 -8.52 1.25 -9.20
CA ALA A 346 -9.67 0.38 -9.33
C ALA A 346 -9.26 -0.94 -10.00
N LYS A 347 -10.05 -2.00 -9.83
CA LYS A 347 -9.79 -3.33 -10.43
C LYS A 347 -9.64 -3.29 -11.96
N THR A 348 -10.33 -2.36 -12.61
CA THR A 348 -10.23 -2.08 -14.04
C THR A 348 -8.82 -1.64 -14.43
N ALA A 349 -8.22 -0.72 -13.67
CA ALA A 349 -6.85 -0.28 -13.88
C ALA A 349 -5.81 -1.34 -13.51
N GLU A 350 -6.05 -2.16 -12.48
CA GLU A 350 -5.21 -3.32 -12.17
C GLU A 350 -5.12 -4.27 -13.38
N ALA A 351 -6.25 -4.56 -14.03
CA ALA A 351 -6.27 -5.36 -15.25
C ALA A 351 -5.50 -4.69 -16.41
N MET A 352 -5.39 -3.36 -16.43
CA MET A 352 -4.55 -2.68 -17.43
C MET A 352 -3.05 -2.88 -17.18
N LEU A 353 -2.64 -3.05 -15.93
CA LEU A 353 -1.24 -3.21 -15.51
C LEU A 353 -0.79 -4.67 -15.38
N GLU A 354 -1.71 -5.62 -15.41
CA GLU A 354 -1.39 -7.06 -15.30
C GLU A 354 -0.32 -7.49 -16.33
N ASP A 355 0.68 -8.25 -15.88
CA ASP A 355 1.82 -8.74 -16.66
C ASP A 355 2.85 -7.68 -17.13
N ILE A 356 2.80 -6.44 -16.63
CA ILE A 356 3.76 -5.39 -17.01
C ILE A 356 5.21 -5.73 -16.63
N GLU A 357 5.41 -6.52 -15.57
CA GLU A 357 6.71 -6.96 -15.07
C GLU A 357 7.36 -8.11 -15.87
N LYS A 358 6.67 -8.65 -16.88
CA LYS A 358 7.09 -9.83 -17.65
C LYS A 358 7.62 -9.48 -19.03
N ASP A 359 8.33 -8.35 -19.14
CA ASP A 359 8.85 -7.81 -20.41
C ASP A 359 7.77 -7.72 -21.52
N THR A 360 6.51 -7.46 -21.15
CA THR A 360 5.40 -7.41 -22.11
C THR A 360 5.40 -6.11 -22.91
N VAL A 361 5.84 -5.01 -22.29
CA VAL A 361 5.81 -3.67 -22.88
C VAL A 361 7.23 -3.13 -23.13
N GLU A 362 7.29 -2.16 -24.03
CA GLU A 362 8.52 -1.41 -24.29
C GLU A 362 8.64 -0.27 -23.29
N TRP A 363 9.87 -0.05 -22.83
CA TRP A 363 10.20 0.97 -21.85
C TRP A 363 11.09 2.02 -22.50
N MET A 364 10.83 3.28 -22.19
CA MET A 364 11.68 4.42 -22.55
C MET A 364 12.27 5.07 -21.29
N ASP A 365 13.30 5.89 -21.46
CA ASP A 365 13.77 6.76 -20.39
C ASP A 365 12.74 7.84 -20.09
N ASN A 366 12.57 8.17 -18.81
CA ASN A 366 11.78 9.32 -18.40
C ASN A 366 12.45 10.64 -18.81
N PHE A 367 11.79 11.77 -18.53
CA PHE A 367 12.24 13.10 -18.99
C PHE A 367 13.67 13.51 -18.55
N ASP A 368 14.19 13.00 -17.43
CA ASP A 368 15.54 13.29 -16.93
C ASP A 368 16.54 12.12 -17.07
N GLY A 369 16.10 11.00 -17.63
CA GLY A 369 16.92 9.80 -17.86
C GLY A 369 17.31 9.03 -16.59
N THR A 370 16.72 9.33 -15.43
CA THR A 370 17.02 8.64 -14.17
C THR A 370 16.16 7.38 -13.95
N LEU A 371 15.00 7.30 -14.58
CA LEU A 371 14.02 6.22 -14.46
C LEU A 371 13.55 5.74 -15.85
N LYS A 372 12.88 4.59 -15.86
CA LYS A 372 12.22 4.05 -17.04
C LYS A 372 10.71 4.17 -16.90
N GLU A 373 10.02 4.43 -18.00
CA GLU A 373 8.55 4.46 -18.08
C GLU A 373 8.04 3.66 -19.29
N PRO A 374 6.84 3.04 -19.19
CA PRO A 374 6.31 2.22 -20.26
C PRO A 374 5.73 3.11 -21.38
N LEU A 375 6.03 2.78 -22.64
CA LEU A 375 5.43 3.47 -23.80
C LEU A 375 3.94 3.18 -23.94
N VAL A 376 3.53 1.96 -23.61
CA VAL A 376 2.14 1.47 -23.63
C VAL A 376 1.93 0.53 -22.46
N LEU A 377 0.68 0.33 -22.03
CA LEU A 377 0.34 -0.65 -21.00
C LEU A 377 -0.08 -2.00 -21.61
N PRO A 378 0.07 -3.12 -20.87
CA PRO A 378 -0.44 -4.41 -21.32
C PRO A 378 -1.93 -4.40 -21.66
N SER A 379 -2.72 -3.59 -20.94
CA SER A 379 -4.11 -3.25 -21.22
C SER A 379 -5.02 -4.45 -21.49
N LYS A 380 -5.08 -5.43 -20.56
CA LYS A 380 -6.04 -6.55 -20.67
C LYS A 380 -7.51 -6.10 -20.70
N PHE A 381 -7.77 -4.90 -20.18
CA PHE A 381 -9.03 -4.18 -20.33
C PHE A 381 -9.00 -3.30 -21.61
N PRO A 382 -10.01 -3.36 -22.50
CA PRO A 382 -10.08 -2.57 -23.75
C PRO A 382 -10.45 -1.10 -23.50
N ASN A 383 -9.57 -0.38 -22.80
CA ASN A 383 -9.86 0.94 -22.23
C ASN A 383 -10.33 1.99 -23.24
N LEU A 384 -9.66 2.11 -24.40
CA LEU A 384 -9.97 3.16 -25.38
C LEU A 384 -11.42 3.08 -25.87
N ILE A 385 -11.90 1.87 -26.20
CA ILE A 385 -13.24 1.66 -26.73
C ILE A 385 -14.28 1.79 -25.60
N VAL A 386 -13.97 1.22 -24.44
CA VAL A 386 -14.93 1.12 -23.34
C VAL A 386 -15.12 2.45 -22.59
N ASN A 387 -14.05 3.19 -22.33
CA ASN A 387 -14.12 4.48 -21.65
C ASN A 387 -14.18 5.68 -22.62
N GLY A 388 -13.89 5.46 -23.90
CA GLY A 388 -13.78 6.55 -24.87
C GLY A 388 -12.55 7.43 -24.63
N SER A 389 -12.50 8.54 -25.35
CA SER A 389 -11.44 9.54 -25.22
C SER A 389 -11.90 10.87 -25.82
N SER A 390 -11.55 11.98 -25.19
CA SER A 390 -11.80 13.30 -25.75
C SER A 390 -10.54 14.15 -25.61
N GLY A 391 -10.17 14.86 -26.66
CA GLY A 391 -8.94 15.64 -26.67
C GLY A 391 -8.82 16.57 -27.87
N ILE A 392 -8.28 17.76 -27.61
CA ILE A 392 -8.00 18.77 -28.62
C ILE A 392 -6.48 18.83 -28.79
N ALA A 393 -6.00 18.54 -29.98
CA ALA A 393 -4.59 18.66 -30.35
C ALA A 393 -4.40 19.84 -31.31
N VAL A 394 -3.19 20.00 -31.85
CA VAL A 394 -2.91 21.05 -32.83
C VAL A 394 -3.37 20.60 -34.22
N GLY A 395 -4.42 21.23 -34.74
CA GLY A 395 -4.96 20.96 -36.08
C GLY A 395 -5.83 19.70 -36.19
N MET A 396 -6.12 19.03 -35.07
CA MET A 396 -6.98 17.84 -35.01
C MET A 396 -7.63 17.69 -33.63
N ALA A 397 -8.72 16.93 -33.55
CA ALA A 397 -9.38 16.59 -32.30
C ALA A 397 -9.84 15.13 -32.33
N THR A 398 -9.99 14.54 -31.16
CA THR A 398 -10.60 13.22 -30.94
C THR A 398 -11.77 13.35 -29.99
N ASN A 399 -12.83 12.61 -30.26
CA ASN A 399 -14.02 12.57 -29.42
C ASN A 399 -14.73 11.22 -29.61
N MET A 400 -14.27 10.22 -28.87
CA MET A 400 -14.69 8.84 -28.92
C MET A 400 -15.66 8.56 -27.77
N PRO A 401 -16.87 8.05 -28.05
CA PRO A 401 -17.84 7.77 -27.00
C PRO A 401 -17.49 6.46 -26.25
N PRO A 402 -17.90 6.33 -24.98
CA PRO A 402 -17.77 5.09 -24.21
C PRO A 402 -18.72 3.99 -24.71
N HIS A 403 -18.39 2.74 -24.39
CA HIS A 403 -19.15 1.55 -24.78
C HIS A 403 -19.26 0.57 -23.62
N ASN A 404 -20.24 -0.33 -23.71
CA ASN A 404 -20.42 -1.37 -22.72
C ASN A 404 -19.30 -2.43 -22.83
N LEU A 405 -18.68 -2.78 -21.70
CA LEU A 405 -17.58 -3.76 -21.68
C LEU A 405 -18.00 -5.13 -22.20
N ASN A 406 -19.20 -5.61 -21.85
CA ASN A 406 -19.65 -6.93 -22.27
C ASN A 406 -19.85 -6.97 -23.79
N GLU A 407 -20.49 -5.94 -24.35
CA GLU A 407 -20.71 -5.79 -25.79
C GLU A 407 -19.39 -5.75 -26.57
N VAL A 408 -18.40 -4.98 -26.07
CA VAL A 408 -17.07 -4.91 -26.67
C VAL A 408 -16.36 -6.26 -26.61
N VAL A 409 -16.44 -6.98 -25.49
CA VAL A 409 -15.83 -8.31 -25.36
C VAL A 409 -16.51 -9.32 -26.31
N ASP A 410 -17.82 -9.30 -26.42
CA ASP A 410 -18.56 -10.16 -27.36
C ASP A 410 -18.15 -9.89 -28.81
N ALA A 411 -18.00 -8.61 -29.20
CA ALA A 411 -17.49 -8.25 -30.52
C ALA A 411 -16.05 -8.71 -30.76
N LEU A 412 -15.17 -8.61 -29.75
CA LEU A 412 -13.81 -9.13 -29.83
C LEU A 412 -13.79 -10.67 -30.00
N ILE A 413 -14.67 -11.40 -29.32
CA ILE A 413 -14.80 -12.85 -29.47
C ILE A 413 -15.23 -13.21 -30.89
N VAL A 414 -16.20 -12.46 -31.46
CA VAL A 414 -16.60 -12.62 -32.87
C VAL A 414 -15.40 -12.41 -33.81
N LEU A 415 -14.62 -11.35 -33.61
CA LEU A 415 -13.47 -11.04 -34.46
C LEU A 415 -12.32 -12.07 -34.31
N ILE A 416 -12.13 -12.65 -33.12
CA ILE A 416 -11.19 -13.78 -32.90
C ILE A 416 -11.64 -15.01 -33.69
N GLY A 417 -12.94 -15.33 -33.65
CA GLY A 417 -13.50 -16.48 -34.35
C GLY A 417 -13.55 -16.30 -35.87
N ASN A 418 -13.75 -15.06 -36.32
CA ASN A 418 -13.81 -14.69 -37.73
C ASN A 418 -13.09 -13.34 -37.98
N PRO A 419 -11.79 -13.36 -38.31
CA PRO A 419 -11.04 -12.14 -38.62
C PRO A 419 -11.56 -11.36 -39.84
N ALA A 420 -12.34 -12.01 -40.70
CA ALA A 420 -12.95 -11.38 -41.87
C ALA A 420 -14.32 -10.74 -41.57
N ALA A 421 -14.83 -10.81 -40.33
CA ALA A 421 -16.12 -10.26 -39.92
C ALA A 421 -16.28 -8.80 -40.37
N ASP A 422 -17.44 -8.47 -40.92
CA ASP A 422 -17.75 -7.12 -41.38
C ASP A 422 -18.51 -6.33 -40.30
N LEU A 423 -18.78 -5.05 -40.54
CA LEU A 423 -19.45 -4.19 -39.56
C LEU A 423 -20.78 -4.78 -39.08
N VAL A 424 -21.55 -5.43 -39.98
CA VAL A 424 -22.85 -6.02 -39.67
C VAL A 424 -22.76 -7.17 -38.64
N ASP A 425 -21.62 -7.86 -38.58
CA ASP A 425 -21.39 -8.94 -37.62
C ASP A 425 -21.00 -8.39 -36.23
N LEU A 426 -20.44 -7.19 -36.19
CA LEU A 426 -19.92 -6.55 -34.97
C LEU A 426 -20.92 -5.58 -34.34
N TYR A 427 -21.74 -4.93 -35.18
CA TYR A 427 -22.66 -3.88 -34.81
C TYR A 427 -24.05 -4.12 -35.39
N ASN A 428 -25.05 -4.16 -34.52
CA ASN A 428 -26.45 -4.06 -34.88
C ASN A 428 -27.23 -3.50 -33.68
N PRO A 429 -28.01 -2.42 -33.85
CA PRO A 429 -28.67 -1.70 -32.76
C PRO A 429 -29.66 -2.54 -31.94
N GLU A 430 -30.24 -3.59 -32.54
CA GLU A 430 -31.27 -4.42 -31.89
C GLU A 430 -30.68 -5.69 -31.28
N THR A 431 -29.74 -6.33 -32.00
CA THR A 431 -29.32 -7.71 -31.69
C THR A 431 -27.82 -7.95 -31.79
N GLY A 432 -27.05 -6.95 -32.22
CA GLY A 432 -25.61 -7.12 -32.45
C GLY A 432 -24.81 -7.26 -31.16
N PRO A 433 -23.56 -7.73 -31.25
CA PRO A 433 -22.64 -7.72 -30.12
C PRO A 433 -22.50 -6.31 -29.53
N ILE A 434 -22.27 -5.31 -30.39
CA ILE A 434 -22.33 -3.88 -30.03
C ILE A 434 -23.65 -3.29 -30.56
N ARG A 435 -24.39 -2.61 -29.69
CA ARG A 435 -25.66 -1.96 -30.04
C ARG A 435 -25.51 -0.45 -30.23
N GLY A 436 -24.47 0.12 -29.63
CA GLY A 436 -24.13 1.53 -29.73
C GLY A 436 -23.28 1.99 -28.55
N PRO A 437 -23.04 3.30 -28.45
CA PRO A 437 -22.43 3.89 -27.27
C PRO A 437 -23.23 3.64 -25.98
N ASP A 438 -22.52 3.48 -24.86
CA ASP A 438 -23.09 3.32 -23.52
C ASP A 438 -22.49 4.38 -22.60
N PHE A 439 -23.20 5.50 -22.46
CA PHE A 439 -22.73 6.65 -21.68
C PHE A 439 -22.90 6.44 -20.17
N PRO A 440 -21.95 6.88 -19.33
CA PRO A 440 -22.06 6.77 -17.88
C PRO A 440 -23.30 7.48 -17.30
N THR A 441 -23.74 8.56 -17.95
CA THR A 441 -24.91 9.35 -17.52
C THR A 441 -26.24 8.78 -18.01
N GLY A 442 -26.22 7.67 -18.75
CA GLY A 442 -27.40 7.11 -19.40
C GLY A 442 -27.90 7.97 -20.57
N GLY A 443 -29.21 8.15 -20.63
CA GLY A 443 -29.91 8.84 -21.71
C GLY A 443 -30.39 7.90 -22.81
N ILE A 444 -31.01 8.49 -23.83
CA ILE A 444 -31.61 7.76 -24.95
C ILE A 444 -30.88 8.17 -26.23
N LEU A 445 -30.29 7.20 -26.93
CA LEU A 445 -29.78 7.40 -28.27
C LEU A 445 -30.95 7.64 -29.22
N TYR A 446 -31.02 8.84 -29.81
CA TYR A 446 -32.08 9.23 -30.70
C TYR A 446 -31.62 9.14 -32.16
N GLY A 447 -32.07 8.08 -32.83
CA GLY A 447 -31.70 7.77 -34.21
C GLY A 447 -30.42 6.93 -34.33
N VAL A 448 -30.38 6.08 -35.34
CA VAL A 448 -29.35 5.05 -35.51
C VAL A 448 -28.31 5.40 -36.59
N GLY A 449 -28.68 6.26 -37.53
CA GLY A 449 -27.84 6.62 -38.68
C GLY A 449 -26.49 7.20 -38.27
N GLY A 450 -26.48 8.14 -37.31
CA GLY A 450 -25.25 8.77 -36.84
C GLY A 450 -24.27 7.81 -36.16
N VAL A 451 -24.79 6.79 -35.47
CA VAL A 451 -23.96 5.72 -34.88
C VAL A 451 -23.37 4.83 -35.97
N THR A 452 -24.17 4.49 -36.97
CA THR A 452 -23.73 3.69 -38.13
C THR A 452 -22.63 4.41 -38.90
N ASP A 453 -22.78 5.71 -39.15
CA ASP A 453 -21.78 6.55 -39.83
C ASP A 453 -20.47 6.60 -39.03
N ALA A 454 -20.59 6.79 -37.70
CA ALA A 454 -19.45 6.80 -36.79
C ALA A 454 -18.65 5.48 -36.86
N TYR A 455 -19.33 4.34 -36.83
CA TYR A 455 -18.65 3.04 -36.88
C TYR A 455 -18.12 2.68 -38.26
N THR A 456 -18.75 3.17 -39.33
CA THR A 456 -18.34 2.91 -40.72
C THR A 456 -17.17 3.78 -41.16
N THR A 457 -17.11 5.02 -40.70
CA THR A 457 -16.16 6.03 -41.22
C THR A 457 -15.21 6.60 -40.16
N GLY A 458 -15.46 6.32 -38.88
CA GLY A 458 -14.79 6.95 -37.74
C GLY A 458 -15.33 8.34 -37.40
N ARG A 459 -16.39 8.81 -38.07
CA ARG A 459 -17.02 10.11 -37.81
C ARG A 459 -18.53 10.03 -37.91
N GLY A 460 -19.24 10.67 -36.99
CA GLY A 460 -20.70 10.69 -37.00
C GLY A 460 -21.29 11.67 -35.99
N LEU A 461 -22.58 11.98 -36.15
CA LEU A 461 -23.31 12.85 -35.23
C LEU A 461 -24.37 12.02 -34.50
N VAL A 462 -24.17 11.79 -33.21
CA VAL A 462 -25.08 10.98 -32.38
C VAL A 462 -25.94 11.91 -31.54
N SER A 463 -27.28 11.85 -31.70
CA SER A 463 -28.19 12.61 -30.83
C SER A 463 -28.47 11.82 -29.56
N ILE A 464 -28.39 12.50 -28.41
CA ILE A 464 -28.62 11.94 -27.08
C ILE A 464 -29.73 12.76 -26.42
N ARG A 465 -30.81 12.09 -26.02
CA ARG A 465 -31.92 12.70 -25.29
C ARG A 465 -31.88 12.33 -23.82
N ALA A 466 -32.24 13.28 -22.97
CA ALA A 466 -32.54 13.07 -21.57
C ALA A 466 -33.72 12.12 -21.43
N LYS A 467 -33.65 11.22 -20.44
CA LYS A 467 -34.75 10.32 -20.11
C LYS A 467 -35.70 11.04 -19.17
N ALA A 468 -36.90 11.30 -19.66
CA ALA A 468 -37.95 11.93 -18.89
C ALA A 468 -39.19 11.02 -18.83
N LEU A 469 -39.86 11.03 -17.68
CA LEU A 469 -41.10 10.31 -17.43
C LEU A 469 -42.19 11.32 -17.08
N CYS A 470 -43.40 11.06 -17.55
CA CYS A 470 -44.58 11.81 -17.17
C CYS A 470 -45.29 11.10 -16.03
N GLU A 471 -45.49 11.79 -14.91
CA GLU A 471 -46.15 11.28 -13.71
C GLU A 471 -47.43 12.09 -13.42
N GLU A 472 -48.48 11.41 -12.97
CA GLU A 472 -49.64 12.07 -12.38
C GLU A 472 -49.29 12.59 -10.97
N GLY A 473 -49.30 13.91 -10.80
CA GLY A 473 -49.10 14.57 -9.52
C GLY A 473 -50.40 14.66 -8.70
N GLY A 474 -50.26 14.87 -7.38
CA GLY A 474 -51.40 15.06 -6.49
C GLY A 474 -52.23 16.30 -6.84
N ARG A 475 -53.57 16.18 -6.84
CA ARG A 475 -54.58 17.21 -7.19
C ARG A 475 -54.72 17.51 -8.70
N ASP A 476 -54.71 16.48 -9.54
CA ASP A 476 -54.91 16.55 -11.00
C ASP A 476 -53.89 17.45 -11.72
N LYS A 477 -52.61 17.35 -11.34
CA LYS A 477 -51.53 18.09 -12.00
C LYS A 477 -50.50 17.14 -12.58
N ALA A 478 -50.19 17.27 -13.86
CA ALA A 478 -49.12 16.54 -14.52
C ALA A 478 -47.73 16.99 -14.07
N ARG A 479 -46.75 16.08 -14.10
CA ARG A 479 -45.34 16.33 -13.81
C ARG A 479 -44.44 15.69 -14.86
N ILE A 480 -43.40 16.40 -15.28
CA ILE A 480 -42.29 15.83 -16.05
C ILE A 480 -41.13 15.62 -15.10
N VAL A 481 -40.60 14.40 -15.06
CA VAL A 481 -39.50 14.00 -14.17
C VAL A 481 -38.33 13.53 -15.02
N ILE A 482 -37.24 14.30 -14.99
CA ILE A 482 -35.99 13.98 -15.70
C ILE A 482 -35.13 13.12 -14.77
N THR A 483 -34.73 11.95 -15.27
CA THR A 483 -34.02 10.92 -14.50
C THR A 483 -32.60 10.66 -15.02
N GLU A 484 -32.32 10.96 -16.30
CA GLU A 484 -31.00 10.82 -16.93
C GLU A 484 -30.81 11.99 -17.91
N ILE A 485 -29.58 12.51 -18.03
CA ILE A 485 -29.23 13.64 -18.91
C ILE A 485 -28.14 13.23 -19.91
N PRO A 486 -28.02 13.94 -21.04
CA PRO A 486 -26.97 13.65 -22.02
C PRO A 486 -25.55 13.79 -21.44
N TYR A 487 -24.61 13.06 -22.04
CA TYR A 487 -23.22 13.03 -21.59
C TYR A 487 -22.54 14.40 -21.71
N MET A 488 -21.72 14.75 -20.72
CA MET A 488 -21.02 16.05 -20.57
C MET A 488 -21.94 17.28 -20.45
N VAL A 489 -23.23 17.10 -20.12
CA VAL A 489 -24.13 18.20 -19.78
C VAL A 489 -24.05 18.48 -18.27
N ASP A 490 -23.85 19.74 -17.91
CA ASP A 490 -23.91 20.20 -16.53
C ASP A 490 -25.39 20.33 -16.09
N LYS A 491 -25.75 19.64 -15.01
CA LYS A 491 -27.14 19.59 -14.53
C LYS A 491 -27.62 20.96 -14.04
N SER A 492 -26.79 21.70 -13.29
CA SER A 492 -27.16 23.01 -12.73
C SER A 492 -27.37 24.03 -13.84
N ALA A 493 -26.48 24.08 -14.82
CA ALA A 493 -26.63 24.90 -16.02
C ALA A 493 -27.88 24.53 -16.83
N LEU A 494 -28.21 23.24 -16.93
CA LEU A 494 -29.45 22.80 -17.58
C LEU A 494 -30.68 23.32 -16.82
N VAL A 495 -30.74 23.14 -15.50
CA VAL A 495 -31.86 23.60 -14.65
C VAL A 495 -32.00 25.13 -14.72
N GLU A 496 -30.90 25.86 -14.65
CA GLU A 496 -30.89 27.33 -14.81
C GLU A 496 -31.41 27.76 -16.18
N SER A 497 -31.00 27.06 -17.25
CA SER A 497 -31.45 27.35 -18.61
C SER A 497 -32.97 27.14 -18.75
N ILE A 498 -33.50 26.07 -18.16
CA ILE A 498 -34.95 25.78 -18.14
C ILE A 498 -35.69 26.89 -17.39
N ALA A 499 -35.21 27.27 -16.20
CA ALA A 499 -35.83 28.34 -15.41
C ALA A 499 -35.89 29.68 -16.17
N LEU A 500 -34.82 30.02 -16.90
CA LEU A 500 -34.76 31.22 -17.72
C LEU A 500 -35.75 31.17 -18.90
N LEU A 501 -35.87 30.01 -19.56
CA LEU A 501 -36.78 29.81 -20.69
C LEU A 501 -38.26 29.83 -20.27
N VAL A 502 -38.58 29.32 -19.07
CA VAL A 502 -39.91 29.43 -18.46
C VAL A 502 -40.22 30.88 -18.11
N LYS A 503 -39.27 31.60 -17.47
CA LYS A 503 -39.45 33.01 -17.10
C LYS A 503 -39.62 33.94 -18.31
N SER A 504 -38.93 33.64 -19.41
CA SER A 504 -39.02 34.39 -20.67
C SER A 504 -40.21 33.98 -21.55
N ARG A 505 -41.07 33.05 -21.08
CA ARG A 505 -42.23 32.49 -21.81
C ARG A 505 -41.88 31.87 -23.16
N LYS A 506 -40.66 31.38 -23.34
CA LYS A 506 -40.32 30.54 -24.49
C LYS A 506 -40.84 29.11 -24.32
N ILE A 507 -40.84 28.63 -23.08
CA ILE A 507 -41.48 27.38 -22.68
C ILE A 507 -42.69 27.75 -21.83
N GLU A 508 -43.88 27.41 -22.31
CA GLU A 508 -45.13 27.63 -21.59
C GLU A 508 -45.62 26.32 -20.96
N GLY A 509 -46.49 26.42 -19.96
CA GLY A 509 -47.09 25.24 -19.32
C GLY A 509 -46.34 24.71 -18.10
N VAL A 510 -45.17 25.24 -17.74
CA VAL A 510 -44.46 24.92 -16.48
C VAL A 510 -44.89 25.89 -15.37
N THR A 511 -45.21 25.35 -14.19
CA THR A 511 -45.59 26.11 -12.98
C THR A 511 -44.48 26.16 -11.95
N ASP A 512 -43.74 25.08 -11.77
CA ASP A 512 -42.67 24.97 -10.79
C ASP A 512 -41.55 24.06 -11.32
N LEU A 513 -40.33 24.31 -10.86
CA LEU A 513 -39.12 23.56 -11.21
C LEU A 513 -38.35 23.28 -9.94
N ARG A 514 -38.09 22.01 -9.65
CA ARG A 514 -37.37 21.56 -8.45
C ARG A 514 -36.32 20.53 -8.80
N ASP A 515 -35.14 20.67 -8.23
CA ASP A 515 -34.14 19.61 -8.21
C ASP A 515 -34.31 18.80 -6.92
N GLU A 516 -34.76 17.56 -7.07
CA GLU A 516 -34.95 16.58 -6.00
C GLU A 516 -33.89 15.47 -6.08
N SER A 517 -32.77 15.72 -6.77
CA SER A 517 -31.66 14.76 -6.87
C SER A 517 -31.03 14.52 -5.51
N ASP A 518 -30.69 13.26 -5.23
CA ASP A 518 -30.02 12.85 -4.01
C ASP A 518 -28.86 11.88 -4.31
N ARG A 519 -28.40 11.16 -3.29
CA ARG A 519 -27.32 10.18 -3.45
C ARG A 519 -27.75 8.93 -4.26
N ASP A 520 -29.05 8.63 -4.27
CA ASP A 520 -29.61 7.43 -4.90
C ASP A 520 -29.96 7.65 -6.39
N GLY A 521 -30.04 8.91 -6.84
CA GLY A 521 -30.11 9.24 -8.25
C GLY A 521 -30.49 10.67 -8.56
N MET A 522 -30.43 11.01 -9.85
CA MET A 522 -30.86 12.31 -10.35
C MET A 522 -32.39 12.36 -10.51
N ARG A 523 -33.01 13.45 -10.04
CA ARG A 523 -34.45 13.67 -10.17
C ARG A 523 -34.78 15.16 -10.29
N VAL A 524 -34.96 15.64 -11.52
CA VAL A 524 -35.40 17.03 -11.77
C VAL A 524 -36.88 17.04 -12.13
N VAL A 525 -37.67 17.81 -11.40
CA VAL A 525 -39.14 17.81 -11.47
C VAL A 525 -39.65 19.12 -12.02
N LEU A 526 -40.48 19.03 -13.05
CA LEU A 526 -41.23 20.14 -13.60
C LEU A 526 -42.73 19.90 -13.35
N GLU A 527 -43.36 20.74 -12.53
CA GLU A 527 -44.81 20.70 -12.37
C GLU A 527 -45.49 21.48 -13.48
N LEU A 528 -46.48 20.88 -14.13
CA LEU A 528 -47.19 21.50 -15.24
C LEU A 528 -48.48 22.20 -14.80
N LYS A 529 -48.95 23.13 -15.63
CA LYS A 529 -50.30 23.70 -15.53
C LYS A 529 -51.34 22.63 -15.85
N ARG A 530 -52.55 22.79 -15.31
CA ARG A 530 -53.67 21.83 -15.51
C ARG A 530 -54.10 21.66 -16.98
N ASP A 531 -53.89 22.68 -17.78
CA ASP A 531 -54.24 22.76 -19.20
C ASP A 531 -53.06 22.50 -20.14
N ALA A 532 -51.85 22.26 -19.59
CA ALA A 532 -50.66 21.99 -20.40
C ALA A 532 -50.65 20.52 -20.87
N LEU A 533 -50.36 20.32 -22.16
CA LEU A 533 -50.14 19.00 -22.73
C LEU A 533 -48.68 18.57 -22.48
N GLU A 534 -48.51 17.45 -21.79
CA GLU A 534 -47.20 16.91 -21.37
C GLU A 534 -46.23 16.76 -22.55
N ASP A 535 -46.67 16.11 -23.64
CA ASP A 535 -45.87 15.88 -24.83
C ASP A 535 -45.39 17.17 -25.50
N VAL A 536 -46.20 18.23 -25.46
CA VAL A 536 -45.87 19.52 -26.09
C VAL A 536 -44.77 20.21 -25.29
N VAL A 537 -44.91 20.24 -23.96
CA VAL A 537 -43.90 20.84 -23.07
C VAL A 537 -42.61 20.04 -23.14
N LEU A 538 -42.68 18.71 -23.16
CA LEU A 538 -41.50 17.84 -23.27
C LEU A 538 -40.76 18.05 -24.59
N ASN A 539 -41.45 18.14 -25.72
CA ASN A 539 -40.83 18.45 -27.01
C ASN A 539 -40.20 19.85 -27.05
N GLN A 540 -40.84 20.86 -26.43
CA GLN A 540 -40.24 22.19 -26.29
C GLN A 540 -38.96 22.15 -25.47
N LEU A 541 -38.93 21.38 -24.37
CA LEU A 541 -37.74 21.20 -23.55
C LEU A 541 -36.60 20.58 -24.36
N TYR A 542 -36.85 19.50 -25.12
CA TYR A 542 -35.84 18.90 -25.99
C TYR A 542 -35.30 19.88 -27.04
N HIS A 543 -36.16 20.70 -27.66
CA HIS A 543 -35.73 21.63 -28.71
C HIS A 543 -35.00 22.88 -28.21
N HIS A 544 -35.28 23.34 -26.98
CA HIS A 544 -34.79 24.62 -26.48
C HIS A 544 -33.72 24.51 -25.40
N THR A 545 -33.46 23.31 -24.88
CA THR A 545 -32.50 23.07 -23.79
C THR A 545 -31.51 21.97 -24.16
N GLN A 546 -30.50 21.75 -23.31
CA GLN A 546 -29.56 20.63 -23.47
C GLN A 546 -30.15 19.28 -23.02
N MET A 547 -31.47 19.17 -22.84
CA MET A 547 -32.14 17.87 -22.72
C MET A 547 -32.01 17.04 -24.00
N GLU A 548 -31.77 17.65 -25.15
CA GLU A 548 -31.26 16.95 -26.32
C GLU A 548 -29.91 17.57 -26.70
N SER A 549 -28.88 16.75 -26.86
CA SER A 549 -27.57 17.20 -27.28
C SER A 549 -27.01 16.30 -28.37
N THR A 550 -26.11 16.84 -29.19
CA THR A 550 -25.43 16.07 -30.24
C THR A 550 -23.99 15.83 -29.84
N PHE A 551 -23.61 14.55 -29.78
CA PHE A 551 -22.23 14.12 -29.60
C PHE A 551 -21.58 13.89 -30.98
N GLY A 552 -20.62 14.75 -31.33
CA GLY A 552 -19.83 14.61 -32.55
C GLY A 552 -18.73 13.58 -32.37
N VAL A 553 -18.92 12.38 -32.90
CA VAL A 553 -17.94 11.29 -32.84
C VAL A 553 -16.79 11.56 -33.80
N ILE A 554 -15.56 11.51 -33.28
CA ILE A 554 -14.33 11.58 -34.06
C ILE A 554 -13.36 10.52 -33.50
N ASN A 555 -13.33 9.36 -34.15
CA ASN A 555 -12.51 8.23 -33.76
C ASN A 555 -11.09 8.35 -34.29
N LEU A 556 -10.34 9.25 -33.66
CA LEU A 556 -8.95 9.53 -33.98
C LEU A 556 -8.05 9.02 -32.86
N ALA A 557 -7.15 8.09 -33.18
CA ALA A 557 -6.18 7.54 -32.24
C ALA A 557 -4.78 7.44 -32.86
N LEU A 558 -3.76 7.23 -32.03
CA LEU A 558 -2.41 6.97 -32.49
C LEU A 558 -2.24 5.47 -32.78
N VAL A 559 -1.97 5.14 -34.04
CA VAL A 559 -1.58 3.78 -34.47
C VAL A 559 -0.16 3.87 -34.98
N ASP A 560 0.76 3.11 -34.39
CA ASP A 560 2.20 3.16 -34.67
C ASP A 560 2.79 4.59 -34.61
N GLY A 561 2.33 5.38 -33.64
CA GLY A 561 2.76 6.76 -33.43
C GLY A 561 2.19 7.78 -34.42
N LYS A 562 1.25 7.39 -35.30
CA LYS A 562 0.63 8.28 -36.28
C LYS A 562 -0.87 8.45 -36.02
N PRO A 563 -1.42 9.67 -36.15
CA PRO A 563 -2.85 9.90 -35.99
C PRO A 563 -3.62 9.26 -37.17
N LYS A 564 -4.56 8.37 -36.87
CA LYS A 564 -5.40 7.69 -37.86
C LYS A 564 -6.87 7.71 -37.43
N TYR A 565 -7.76 7.99 -38.39
CA TYR A 565 -9.19 7.78 -38.20
C TYR A 565 -9.49 6.30 -38.30
N LEU A 566 -10.22 5.77 -37.31
CA LEU A 566 -10.50 4.35 -37.20
C LEU A 566 -11.99 4.10 -37.32
N THR A 567 -12.33 3.09 -38.10
CA THR A 567 -13.65 2.45 -38.05
C THR A 567 -13.76 1.56 -36.81
N LEU A 568 -14.98 1.14 -36.44
CA LEU A 568 -15.18 0.25 -35.28
C LEU A 568 -14.38 -1.05 -35.40
N LYS A 569 -14.36 -1.65 -36.60
CA LYS A 569 -13.59 -2.88 -36.87
C LYS A 569 -12.09 -2.64 -36.69
N GLU A 570 -11.57 -1.53 -37.19
CA GLU A 570 -10.14 -1.19 -37.05
C GLU A 570 -9.76 -0.94 -35.59
N GLU A 571 -10.60 -0.28 -34.80
CA GLU A 571 -10.35 -0.09 -33.36
C GLU A 571 -10.25 -1.42 -32.62
N LEU A 572 -11.22 -2.31 -32.85
CA LEU A 572 -11.25 -3.64 -32.26
C LEU A 572 -10.03 -4.45 -32.70
N GLN A 573 -9.66 -4.39 -33.98
CA GLN A 573 -8.51 -5.12 -34.52
C GLN A 573 -7.19 -4.62 -33.93
N VAL A 574 -6.97 -3.31 -33.84
CA VAL A 574 -5.75 -2.72 -33.25
C VAL A 574 -5.60 -3.18 -31.80
N TYR A 575 -6.69 -3.20 -31.03
CA TYR A 575 -6.67 -3.71 -29.66
C TYR A 575 -6.32 -5.21 -29.61
N LEU A 576 -6.89 -6.01 -30.51
CA LEU A 576 -6.70 -7.45 -30.59
C LEU A 576 -5.26 -7.82 -30.96
N ASP A 577 -4.67 -7.09 -31.91
CA ASP A 577 -3.28 -7.23 -32.32
C ASP A 577 -2.33 -6.92 -31.16
N HIS A 578 -2.58 -5.83 -30.43
CA HIS A 578 -1.86 -5.50 -29.21
C HIS A 578 -1.95 -6.62 -28.16
N ARG A 579 -3.16 -7.12 -27.88
CA ARG A 579 -3.36 -8.21 -26.92
C ARG A 579 -2.66 -9.50 -27.34
N THR A 580 -2.67 -9.82 -28.63
CA THR A 580 -1.96 -10.97 -29.18
C THR A 580 -0.45 -10.84 -28.95
N LEU A 581 0.12 -9.65 -29.18
CA LEU A 581 1.52 -9.37 -28.91
C LEU A 581 1.85 -9.48 -27.42
N MET A 582 1.03 -8.91 -26.54
CA MET A 582 1.24 -8.96 -25.09
C MET A 582 1.21 -10.40 -24.56
N VAL A 583 0.24 -11.22 -24.99
CA VAL A 583 0.14 -12.63 -24.60
C VAL A 583 1.34 -13.42 -25.09
N ARG A 584 1.80 -13.16 -26.33
CA ARG A 584 3.01 -13.80 -26.88
C ARG A 584 4.24 -13.46 -26.05
N ARG A 585 4.52 -12.18 -25.82
CA ARG A 585 5.69 -11.71 -25.03
C ARG A 585 5.68 -12.28 -23.61
N ARG A 586 4.52 -12.27 -22.94
CA ARG A 586 4.36 -12.91 -21.62
C ARG A 586 4.70 -14.41 -21.67
N THR A 587 4.18 -15.12 -22.68
CA THR A 587 4.41 -16.56 -22.83
C THR A 587 5.88 -16.87 -23.11
N GLU A 588 6.54 -16.05 -23.92
CA GLU A 588 7.99 -16.15 -24.18
C GLU A 588 8.81 -15.88 -22.91
N TYR A 589 8.42 -14.88 -22.12
CA TYR A 589 9.03 -14.60 -20.82
C TYR A 589 8.90 -15.79 -19.86
N ASP A 590 7.68 -16.31 -19.69
CA ASP A 590 7.40 -17.44 -18.80
C ASP A 590 8.15 -18.70 -19.26
N LEU A 591 8.20 -18.96 -20.57
CA LEU A 591 8.95 -20.06 -21.16
C LEU A 591 10.45 -19.92 -20.91
N ARG A 592 11.01 -18.71 -21.09
CA ARG A 592 12.43 -18.42 -20.83
C ARG A 592 12.76 -18.64 -19.36
N LYS A 593 11.95 -18.12 -18.43
CA LYS A 593 12.12 -18.31 -16.99
C LYS A 593 11.98 -19.77 -16.57
N ALA A 594 11.03 -20.50 -17.15
CA ALA A 594 10.86 -21.92 -16.91
C ALA A 594 12.08 -22.73 -17.40
N ARG A 595 12.63 -22.40 -18.58
CA ARG A 595 13.86 -23.02 -19.12
C ARG A 595 15.10 -22.69 -18.28
N GLU A 596 15.28 -21.43 -17.88
CA GLU A 596 16.34 -21.02 -16.94
C GLU A 596 16.24 -21.82 -15.63
N ARG A 597 15.03 -21.97 -15.09
CA ARG A 597 14.81 -22.73 -13.87
C ARG A 597 15.09 -24.22 -14.06
N LEU A 598 14.62 -24.82 -15.15
CA LEU A 598 14.87 -26.21 -15.50
C LEU A 598 16.38 -26.47 -15.60
N HIS A 599 17.11 -25.60 -16.30
CA HIS A 599 18.56 -25.67 -16.46
C HIS A 599 19.28 -25.71 -15.10
N ILE A 600 18.88 -24.84 -14.16
CA ILE A 600 19.43 -24.86 -12.80
C ILE A 600 19.09 -26.17 -12.07
N VAL A 601 17.84 -26.63 -12.18
CA VAL A 601 17.38 -27.86 -11.51
C VAL A 601 18.15 -29.09 -12.01
N GLU A 602 18.44 -29.19 -13.31
CA GLU A 602 19.26 -30.28 -13.87
C GLU A 602 20.67 -30.33 -13.28
N GLY A 603 21.28 -29.15 -13.09
CA GLY A 603 22.57 -29.05 -12.40
C GLY A 603 22.49 -29.47 -10.93
N LEU A 604 21.44 -29.08 -10.23
CA LEU A 604 21.21 -29.49 -8.84
C LEU A 604 20.96 -30.99 -8.70
N ILE A 605 20.22 -31.62 -9.63
CA ILE A 605 20.02 -33.08 -9.65
C ILE A 605 21.37 -33.78 -9.82
N THR A 606 22.18 -33.33 -10.79
CA THR A 606 23.54 -33.88 -11.02
C THR A 606 24.40 -33.76 -9.76
N ALA A 607 24.34 -32.62 -9.07
CA ALA A 607 25.08 -32.42 -7.82
C ALA A 607 24.60 -33.32 -6.68
N VAL A 608 23.32 -33.64 -6.62
CA VAL A 608 22.76 -34.56 -5.62
C VAL A 608 23.12 -36.01 -5.92
N ASP A 609 23.06 -36.42 -7.18
CA ASP A 609 23.45 -37.77 -7.61
C ASP A 609 24.94 -38.04 -7.31
N HIS A 610 25.78 -37.00 -7.29
CA HIS A 610 27.22 -37.07 -6.98
C HIS A 610 27.63 -36.31 -5.70
N LEU A 611 26.74 -36.24 -4.71
CA LEU A 611 26.87 -35.33 -3.56
C LEU A 611 28.20 -35.42 -2.81
N ASP A 612 28.67 -36.62 -2.51
CA ASP A 612 29.91 -36.82 -1.74
C ASP A 612 31.16 -36.37 -2.51
N GLU A 613 31.15 -36.51 -3.84
CA GLU A 613 32.25 -36.04 -4.70
C GLU A 613 32.22 -34.54 -4.90
N VAL A 614 31.03 -33.96 -5.07
CA VAL A 614 30.83 -32.51 -5.14
C VAL A 614 31.29 -31.84 -3.84
N ILE A 615 30.89 -32.37 -2.66
CA ILE A 615 31.36 -31.86 -1.37
C ILE A 615 32.87 -32.00 -1.23
N ARG A 616 33.45 -33.13 -1.65
CA ARG A 616 34.91 -33.33 -1.63
C ARG A 616 35.62 -32.30 -2.50
N LEU A 617 35.16 -32.10 -3.73
CA LEU A 617 35.72 -31.12 -4.66
C LEU A 617 35.70 -29.72 -4.03
N ILE A 618 34.52 -29.26 -3.57
CA ILE A 618 34.36 -27.94 -2.95
C ILE A 618 35.23 -27.77 -1.71
N ARG A 619 35.40 -28.83 -0.88
CA ARG A 619 36.24 -28.79 0.33
C ARG A 619 37.74 -28.71 0.02
N HIS A 620 38.20 -29.20 -1.12
CA HIS A 620 39.62 -29.18 -1.51
C HIS A 620 39.99 -27.93 -2.31
N SER A 621 39.02 -27.25 -2.92
CA SER A 621 39.22 -25.96 -3.58
C SER A 621 39.55 -24.86 -2.57
N ARG A 622 40.49 -23.98 -2.91
CA ARG A 622 40.94 -22.85 -2.07
C ARG A 622 40.10 -21.59 -2.30
N THR A 623 39.45 -21.48 -3.47
CA THR A 623 38.60 -20.34 -3.85
C THR A 623 37.28 -20.78 -4.47
N VAL A 624 36.30 -19.86 -4.53
CA VAL A 624 34.98 -20.11 -5.15
C VAL A 624 35.13 -20.35 -6.65
N GLU A 625 36.04 -19.63 -7.30
CA GLU A 625 36.38 -19.74 -8.71
C GLU A 625 36.99 -21.11 -9.05
N GLU A 626 37.89 -21.61 -8.20
CA GLU A 626 38.46 -22.95 -8.35
C GLU A 626 37.40 -24.05 -8.17
N ALA A 627 36.52 -23.91 -7.17
CA ALA A 627 35.40 -24.83 -6.97
C ALA A 627 34.43 -24.81 -8.16
N ARG A 628 34.11 -23.62 -8.69
CA ARG A 628 33.25 -23.44 -9.87
C ARG A 628 33.87 -24.10 -11.10
N GLY A 629 35.14 -23.83 -11.39
CA GLY A 629 35.87 -24.43 -12.51
C GLY A 629 35.97 -25.95 -12.39
N GLY A 630 36.17 -26.47 -11.18
CA GLY A 630 36.16 -27.91 -10.91
C GLY A 630 34.79 -28.56 -11.15
N LEU A 631 33.70 -27.91 -10.73
CA LEU A 631 32.34 -28.40 -10.97
C LEU A 631 31.97 -28.38 -12.47
N MET A 632 32.32 -27.30 -13.17
CA MET A 632 32.08 -27.16 -14.61
C MET A 632 32.85 -28.20 -15.42
N SER A 633 34.14 -28.37 -15.16
CA SER A 633 34.99 -29.31 -15.91
C SER A 633 34.63 -30.78 -15.66
N ARG A 634 34.35 -31.15 -14.41
CA ARG A 634 34.14 -32.56 -14.03
C ARG A 634 32.75 -33.08 -14.34
N TYR A 635 31.73 -32.22 -14.29
CA TYR A 635 30.32 -32.60 -14.50
C TYR A 635 29.69 -31.93 -15.72
N LEU A 636 30.49 -31.27 -16.57
CA LEU A 636 30.03 -30.55 -17.77
C LEU A 636 28.90 -29.54 -17.47
N LEU A 637 28.94 -28.96 -16.27
CA LEU A 637 27.94 -28.01 -15.81
C LEU A 637 28.21 -26.62 -16.39
N SER A 638 27.15 -25.86 -16.66
CA SER A 638 27.30 -24.45 -17.00
C SER A 638 27.70 -23.64 -15.77
N GLU A 639 28.22 -22.43 -16.00
CA GLU A 639 28.58 -21.52 -14.92
C GLU A 639 27.39 -21.21 -13.99
N ALA A 640 26.20 -20.99 -14.55
CA ALA A 640 24.98 -20.73 -13.78
C ALA A 640 24.60 -21.92 -12.89
N GLN A 641 24.73 -23.15 -13.38
CA GLN A 641 24.50 -24.37 -12.59
C GLN A 641 25.54 -24.51 -11.47
N ALA A 642 26.82 -24.34 -11.78
CA ALA A 642 27.90 -24.42 -10.79
C ALA A 642 27.71 -23.37 -9.67
N ASN A 643 27.37 -22.13 -10.02
CA ASN A 643 27.06 -21.08 -9.06
C ASN A 643 25.84 -21.44 -8.20
N ALA A 644 24.79 -22.01 -8.78
CA ALA A 644 23.62 -22.45 -8.03
C ALA A 644 23.95 -23.57 -7.03
N ILE A 645 24.83 -24.51 -7.40
CA ILE A 645 25.32 -25.59 -6.51
C ILE A 645 26.15 -25.01 -5.36
N LEU A 646 27.07 -24.09 -5.65
CA LEU A 646 27.90 -23.43 -4.64
C LEU A 646 27.06 -22.57 -3.67
N ALA A 647 25.95 -22.01 -4.15
CA ALA A 647 25.00 -21.26 -3.33
C ALA A 647 24.05 -22.15 -2.52
N MET A 648 24.07 -23.48 -2.69
CA MET A 648 23.20 -24.39 -1.95
C MET A 648 23.48 -24.31 -0.45
N THR A 649 22.41 -24.21 0.33
CA THR A 649 22.47 -24.28 1.78
C THR A 649 22.47 -25.74 2.24
N LEU A 650 23.21 -26.06 3.31
CA LEU A 650 23.26 -27.43 3.88
C LEU A 650 21.88 -28.00 4.25
N ARG A 651 20.89 -27.14 4.54
CA ARG A 651 19.50 -27.56 4.80
C ARG A 651 18.87 -28.23 3.57
N GLN A 652 19.18 -27.76 2.35
CA GLN A 652 18.58 -28.29 1.13
C GLN A 652 19.00 -29.74 0.87
N LEU A 653 20.18 -30.16 1.35
CA LEU A 653 20.65 -31.55 1.28
C LEU A 653 19.70 -32.55 1.98
N THR A 654 19.10 -32.15 3.11
CA THR A 654 18.17 -33.02 3.86
C THR A 654 16.82 -33.24 3.16
N GLY A 655 16.39 -32.29 2.32
CA GLY A 655 15.18 -32.43 1.51
C GLY A 655 15.44 -33.21 0.22
N LEU A 656 16.59 -32.98 -0.39
CA LEU A 656 17.03 -33.63 -1.64
C LEU A 656 17.30 -35.12 -1.46
N ALA A 657 17.91 -35.54 -0.35
CA ALA A 657 18.11 -36.95 -0.02
C ALA A 657 16.80 -37.73 0.25
N ARG A 658 15.68 -37.03 0.50
CA ARG A 658 14.38 -37.64 0.86
C ARG A 658 13.39 -37.71 -0.29
N ALA A 659 13.49 -36.80 -1.26
CA ALA A 659 12.57 -36.74 -2.40
C ALA A 659 12.91 -37.72 -3.53
N GLY A 660 14.16 -38.22 -3.58
CA GLY A 660 14.66 -39.03 -4.69
C GLY A 660 14.73 -38.22 -5.99
N SER A 661 15.68 -38.56 -6.86
CA SER A 661 15.84 -37.95 -8.18
C SER A 661 14.60 -38.15 -9.08
N GLU A 662 13.74 -39.13 -8.78
CA GLU A 662 12.48 -39.41 -9.49
C GLU A 662 11.37 -38.37 -9.26
N SER A 663 11.25 -37.80 -8.05
CA SER A 663 10.19 -36.81 -7.75
C SER A 663 10.35 -35.52 -8.57
N TRP A 664 11.58 -35.09 -8.83
CA TRP A 664 11.87 -33.94 -9.69
C TRP A 664 11.69 -34.24 -11.18
N ARG A 665 11.94 -35.48 -11.61
CA ARG A 665 11.64 -35.93 -12.99
C ARG A 665 10.14 -35.97 -13.28
N SER A 666 9.32 -36.30 -12.27
CA SER A 666 7.85 -36.30 -12.36
C SER A 666 7.20 -34.92 -12.33
N SER A 667 7.92 -33.90 -11.86
CA SER A 667 7.48 -32.49 -11.86
C SER A 667 7.99 -31.72 -13.09
N ARG A 668 8.38 -32.43 -14.15
CA ARG A 668 8.45 -31.85 -15.49
C ARG A 668 7.07 -31.25 -15.80
N PRO A 669 6.97 -29.95 -16.12
CA PRO A 669 5.72 -29.40 -16.60
C PRO A 669 5.32 -30.22 -17.83
N SER A 670 4.13 -30.78 -17.81
CA SER A 670 3.53 -31.44 -18.98
C SER A 670 3.33 -30.37 -20.05
N CYS A 671 4.36 -30.11 -20.86
CA CYS A 671 4.16 -29.55 -22.19
C CYS A 671 3.48 -30.64 -23.01
N SER A 672 2.14 -30.62 -23.03
CA SER A 672 1.41 -31.14 -24.18
C SER A 672 1.95 -30.43 -25.42
N ARG A 673 2.47 -31.22 -26.36
CA ARG A 673 2.85 -30.74 -27.69
C ARG A 673 1.66 -30.12 -28.42
#